data_AF-A0A3B9HSG2-F1
#
_entry.id   AF-A0A3B9HSG2-F1
#
_cell.length_a   1.000
_cell.length_b   1.000
_cell.length_c   1.000
_cell.angle_alpha   90.00
_cell.angle_beta   90.00
_cell.angle_gamma   90.00
#
_symmetry.space_group_name_H-M   'P 1'
#
loop_
_entity.id
_entity.type
_entity.pdbx_description
1 polymer ?
#
loop_
_entity_poly.entity_id
_entity_poly.type
_entity_poly.pdbx_seq_one_letter_code
_entity_poly.pdbx_strand_id
1 'polypeptide(L)'
;MKSKYGVGIILVIALLMTSSHLSASVPALAEQYMRNGEIYLLISYKDVPIGDHAGVHRLSDPANAGLYIGRLYDPGSSIGICVDLNRVVYTFTEDKSATIYQFLPNMKLMRQVVDESCYAGDLVRAQCIVDYGYHQYFHADHRPANPAGVREQVYRVGPSGRYVRGSSQAYGTRTGWPGSGTTNHSALYTKAIAAQMPCCHLYTNLPSPTVAGCGTPTDPPALGINPLPKINNVQDPTFAGKQWYLIPNGAWYSTWQSRVTQTGSRGPDPNGIFYQVFRDYVEGRPRHWKLTTWNSNTKPIGAAADIGPVVGTTYDTKISRRILAGCLDGCGGATGTGAGTANPMWVSVAFQPSVGGGLSRTYLYSRERPLPVYNLTLSKGGGAATDYVPAAGNALIGNPYDVGVTESKGTRWVGISLRNASSDYVYTLGTELINQWYEEATPGTGDFSIDAVTVSNQWDQKGGIVYAYDRNLGLVLKFVRNEITGTVAQFEPIPVGNSVDAIAADGFGSLYFSRTVADPAPATMLSNFESSPNTYIERVRALQTDDGSNEGVAFFEQKYSKSVFERSVYTGQIKTAGSYHLGSNFSARRYVLPPDVVIDLAPSNFESRLLAAGGWWAGWLPSNPGAEMLVSGQPPVVTYDPADSPNHIELSVINVPTPPMPNRFEDGSRVDIAGAFMSYPVPSSDSNNQGGGLAAGTLL
;
A
#
# COMPACT_ATOMS: atom_id res chain seq x y z
N MET A 1 -32.13 60.05 52.75
CA MET A 1 -32.62 60.28 51.37
C MET A 1 -31.47 60.88 50.57
N LYS A 2 -31.06 60.45 49.38
CA LYS A 2 -31.30 59.28 48.55
C LYS A 2 -29.97 59.07 47.81
N SER A 3 -29.46 57.84 47.88
CA SER A 3 -28.15 57.40 47.42
C SER A 3 -27.99 57.53 45.90
N LYS A 4 -26.90 58.18 45.45
CA LYS A 4 -26.45 58.29 44.06
C LYS A 4 -25.57 57.08 43.66
N TYR A 5 -26.06 55.85 43.87
CA TYR A 5 -25.33 54.62 43.49
C TYR A 5 -26.15 53.69 42.57
N GLY A 6 -27.10 54.23 41.81
CA GLY A 6 -28.02 53.44 40.98
C GLY A 6 -27.57 53.16 39.55
N VAL A 7 -26.58 53.87 39.00
CA VAL A 7 -26.23 53.77 37.56
C VAL A 7 -25.00 52.89 37.31
N GLY A 8 -24.06 52.83 38.26
CA GLY A 8 -22.84 52.01 38.13
C GLY A 8 -23.09 50.50 38.22
N ILE A 9 -24.10 50.06 38.98
CA ILE A 9 -24.39 48.63 39.18
C ILE A 9 -25.13 48.02 37.97
N ILE A 10 -25.97 48.79 37.28
CA ILE A 10 -26.69 48.29 36.10
C ILE A 10 -25.75 48.15 34.90
N LEU A 11 -24.76 49.04 34.75
CA LEU A 11 -23.77 48.93 33.67
C LEU A 11 -22.77 47.79 33.91
N VAL A 12 -22.39 47.51 35.17
CA VAL A 12 -21.51 46.38 35.52
C VAL A 12 -22.24 45.04 35.38
N ILE A 13 -23.54 44.96 35.68
CA ILE A 13 -24.34 43.74 35.44
C ILE A 13 -24.59 43.54 33.93
N ALA A 14 -24.78 44.61 33.14
CA ALA A 14 -24.89 44.51 31.69
C ALA A 14 -23.55 44.15 31.00
N LEU A 15 -22.41 44.56 31.56
CA LEU A 15 -21.07 44.20 31.05
C LEU A 15 -20.61 42.80 31.52
N LEU A 16 -21.14 42.29 32.64
CA LEU A 16 -20.92 40.92 33.11
C LEU A 16 -21.81 39.88 32.42
N MET A 17 -22.88 40.31 31.72
CA MET A 17 -23.74 39.42 30.93
C MET A 17 -23.36 39.34 29.43
N THR A 18 -22.36 40.11 28.97
CA THR A 18 -21.85 40.02 27.59
C THR A 18 -20.57 39.18 27.45
N SER A 19 -20.11 38.53 28.53
CA SER A 19 -18.81 37.84 28.56
C SER A 19 -18.85 36.34 28.89
N SER A 20 -19.96 35.62 28.70
CA SER A 20 -19.98 34.16 28.96
C SER A 20 -20.97 33.34 28.15
N HIS A 21 -21.09 33.58 26.84
CA HIS A 21 -21.63 32.60 25.89
C HIS A 21 -20.78 32.51 24.63
N LEU A 22 -19.45 32.42 24.79
CA LEU A 22 -18.68 31.59 23.88
C LEU A 22 -18.95 30.15 24.31
N SER A 23 -20.09 29.60 23.86
CA SER A 23 -20.31 28.16 23.90
C SER A 23 -19.25 27.54 23.01
N ALA A 24 -18.11 27.19 23.62
CA ALA A 24 -17.12 26.33 22.99
C ALA A 24 -17.89 25.13 22.40
N SER A 25 -17.67 24.89 21.12
CA SER A 25 -18.17 23.72 20.42
C SER A 25 -17.52 22.48 21.03
N VAL A 26 -18.09 21.97 22.12
CA VAL A 26 -17.67 20.70 22.69
C VAL A 26 -18.34 19.61 21.84
N PRO A 27 -17.57 18.74 21.22
CA PRO A 27 -18.10 17.75 20.29
C PRO A 27 -18.96 16.69 21.01
N ALA A 28 -20.01 16.23 20.33
CA ALA A 28 -21.08 15.37 20.87
C ALA A 28 -20.82 13.85 20.70
N LEU A 29 -19.57 13.46 20.45
CA LEU A 29 -19.13 12.07 20.35
C LEU A 29 -18.45 11.66 21.65
N ALA A 30 -18.42 10.36 21.97
CA ALA A 30 -17.59 9.88 23.08
C ALA A 30 -16.14 10.34 22.87
N GLU A 31 -15.47 10.76 23.95
CA GLU A 31 -14.17 11.45 23.90
C GLU A 31 -13.10 10.71 23.07
N GLN A 32 -13.13 9.38 23.09
CA GLN A 32 -12.25 8.55 22.27
C GLN A 32 -12.43 8.75 20.76
N TYR A 33 -13.66 8.93 20.27
CA TYR A 33 -13.94 9.18 18.84
C TYR A 33 -13.54 10.59 18.40
N MET A 34 -13.26 11.51 19.34
CA MET A 34 -12.67 12.81 19.03
C MET A 34 -11.22 12.71 18.55
N ARG A 35 -10.59 11.56 18.74
CA ARG A 35 -9.27 11.24 18.20
C ARG A 35 -9.33 10.81 16.74
N ASN A 36 -10.51 10.46 16.21
CA ASN A 36 -10.67 10.16 14.80
C ASN A 36 -10.29 11.41 13.98
N GLY A 37 -9.46 11.26 12.96
CA GLY A 37 -8.84 12.42 12.29
C GLY A 37 -7.49 12.87 12.86
N GLU A 38 -6.97 12.25 13.92
CA GLU A 38 -5.62 12.55 14.43
C GLU A 38 -4.54 12.09 13.43
N ILE A 39 -3.58 12.96 13.13
CA ILE A 39 -2.70 12.86 11.96
C ILE A 39 -1.29 12.43 12.38
N TYR A 40 -0.77 11.44 11.66
CA TYR A 40 0.57 10.91 11.80
C TYR A 40 1.25 10.81 10.45
N LEU A 41 2.52 11.17 10.40
CA LEU A 41 3.33 11.18 9.19
C LEU A 41 4.55 10.29 9.40
N LEU A 42 4.75 9.32 8.50
CA LEU A 42 5.98 8.55 8.42
C LEU A 42 6.87 9.17 7.34
N ILE A 43 8.08 9.57 7.74
CA ILE A 43 9.15 9.98 6.83
C ILE A 43 10.21 8.89 6.88
N SER A 44 10.34 8.12 5.80
CA SER A 44 11.28 7.00 5.70
C SER A 44 12.26 7.24 4.54
N TYR A 45 13.48 6.76 4.67
CA TYR A 45 14.47 6.72 3.59
C TYR A 45 14.69 5.26 3.18
N LYS A 46 14.13 4.87 2.04
CA LYS A 46 14.43 3.57 1.45
C LYS A 46 15.89 3.59 0.97
N ASP A 47 16.72 2.74 1.56
CA ASP A 47 18.11 2.46 1.14
C ASP A 47 19.16 3.60 1.31
N VAL A 48 18.89 4.67 2.06
CA VAL A 48 19.83 5.80 2.31
C VAL A 48 20.06 6.00 3.82
N PRO A 49 21.27 6.41 4.27
CA PRO A 49 21.51 6.80 5.66
C PRO A 49 20.49 7.83 6.14
N ILE A 50 19.94 7.55 7.31
CA ILE A 50 18.81 8.22 7.94
C ILE A 50 19.21 9.67 8.28
N GLY A 51 18.63 10.65 7.57
CA GLY A 51 18.77 12.06 7.92
C GLY A 51 17.93 12.46 9.14
N ASP A 52 18.10 13.69 9.64
CA ASP A 52 17.49 14.18 10.89
C ASP A 52 15.94 14.20 10.90
N HIS A 53 15.30 14.14 9.73
CA HIS A 53 13.84 14.18 9.59
C HIS A 53 13.14 12.82 9.64
N ALA A 54 13.90 11.71 9.58
CA ALA A 54 13.30 10.38 9.51
C ALA A 54 12.56 10.01 10.80
N GLY A 55 11.42 9.35 10.65
CA GLY A 55 10.65 8.84 11.79
C GLY A 55 9.16 9.02 11.66
N VAL A 56 8.46 8.68 12.72
CA VAL A 56 7.02 8.93 12.88
C VAL A 56 6.82 10.27 13.58
N HIS A 57 6.01 11.14 12.98
CA HIS A 57 5.66 12.44 13.50
C HIS A 57 4.16 12.52 13.79
N ARG A 58 3.78 13.01 14.96
CA ARG A 58 2.39 13.40 15.24
C ARG A 58 2.20 14.86 14.81
N LEU A 59 1.17 15.14 14.03
CA LEU A 59 0.93 16.47 13.45
C LEU A 59 -0.32 17.18 13.96
N SER A 60 -1.22 16.47 14.65
CA SER A 60 -2.43 17.06 15.23
C SER A 60 -2.84 16.37 16.54
N ASP A 61 -3.71 17.05 17.30
CA ASP A 61 -4.38 16.53 18.50
C ASP A 61 -5.84 17.07 18.52
N PRO A 62 -6.72 16.53 17.66
CA PRO A 62 -8.09 17.04 17.50
C PRO A 62 -8.94 16.86 18.76
N ALA A 63 -8.57 15.91 19.63
CA ALA A 63 -9.19 15.72 20.93
C ALA A 63 -8.73 16.77 21.97
N ASN A 64 -7.75 17.62 21.63
CA ASN A 64 -7.17 18.65 22.51
C ASN A 64 -6.73 18.08 23.87
N ALA A 65 -6.07 16.92 23.84
CA ALA A 65 -5.58 16.22 25.02
C ALA A 65 -4.22 16.77 25.53
N GLY A 66 -3.71 17.85 24.93
CA GLY A 66 -2.45 18.49 25.33
C GLY A 66 -1.22 17.67 24.93
N LEU A 67 -1.32 16.92 23.84
CA LEU A 67 -0.24 16.03 23.41
C LEU A 67 0.93 16.75 22.76
N TYR A 68 2.10 16.12 22.85
CA TYR A 68 3.27 16.53 22.08
C TYR A 68 3.03 16.35 20.57
N ILE A 69 3.26 17.43 19.82
CA ILE A 69 3.26 17.49 18.35
C ILE A 69 4.71 17.57 17.88
N GLY A 70 5.12 16.63 17.03
CA GLY A 70 6.50 16.48 16.58
C GLY A 70 6.91 15.02 16.41
N ARG A 71 8.23 14.79 16.31
CA ARG A 71 8.83 13.48 16.11
C ARG A 71 8.65 12.60 17.35
N LEU A 72 8.01 11.45 17.18
CA LEU A 72 7.74 10.50 18.27
C LEU A 72 8.88 9.51 18.44
N TYR A 73 9.28 8.83 17.37
CA TYR A 73 10.36 7.84 17.35
C TYR A 73 10.80 7.56 15.92
N ASP A 74 11.90 6.83 15.75
CA ASP A 74 12.37 6.34 14.47
C ASP A 74 12.12 4.82 14.34
N PRO A 75 11.27 4.36 13.41
CA PRO A 75 11.02 2.93 13.21
C PRO A 75 12.10 2.27 12.33
N GLY A 76 13.05 3.03 11.77
CA GLY A 76 14.00 2.55 10.79
C GLY A 76 13.36 2.39 9.41
N SER A 77 13.73 1.33 8.68
CA SER A 77 13.23 1.08 7.34
C SER A 77 11.85 0.45 7.40
N SER A 78 10.81 1.27 7.26
CA SER A 78 9.42 0.82 7.32
C SER A 78 8.66 1.17 6.04
N ILE A 79 7.69 0.31 5.73
CA ILE A 79 6.57 0.58 4.83
C ILE A 79 5.31 0.60 5.70
N GLY A 80 4.29 1.35 5.34
CA GLY A 80 3.04 1.35 6.11
C GLY A 80 3.14 2.07 7.46
N ILE A 81 2.16 2.92 7.71
CA ILE A 81 1.85 3.42 9.05
C ILE A 81 0.34 3.31 9.29
N CYS A 82 -0.04 2.91 10.49
CA CYS A 82 -1.42 2.98 10.95
C CYS A 82 -1.47 3.36 12.42
N VAL A 83 -2.52 4.04 12.85
CA VAL A 83 -2.73 4.41 14.26
C VAL A 83 -4.15 4.09 14.68
N ASP A 84 -4.30 3.48 15.86
CA ASP A 84 -5.61 3.16 16.43
C ASP A 84 -6.16 4.26 17.35
N LEU A 85 -7.41 4.12 17.80
CA LEU A 85 -8.05 5.08 18.72
C LEU A 85 -7.34 5.23 20.07
N ASN A 86 -6.50 4.26 20.46
CA ASN A 86 -5.71 4.30 21.68
C ASN A 86 -4.34 4.95 21.45
N ARG A 87 -4.08 5.49 20.25
CA ARG A 87 -2.82 6.14 19.85
C ARG A 87 -1.64 5.16 19.93
N VAL A 88 -1.91 3.88 19.66
CA VAL A 88 -0.86 2.91 19.35
C VAL A 88 -0.52 3.09 17.88
N VAL A 89 0.74 3.44 17.63
CA VAL A 89 1.31 3.55 16.29
C VAL A 89 1.83 2.19 15.87
N TYR A 90 1.43 1.76 14.68
CA TYR A 90 1.86 0.54 14.02
C TYR A 90 2.68 0.91 12.78
N THR A 91 3.84 0.30 12.61
CA THR A 91 4.72 0.43 11.44
C THR A 91 5.12 -0.96 10.95
N PHE A 92 5.36 -1.14 9.64
CA PHE A 92 5.82 -2.42 9.09
C PHE A 92 7.28 -2.33 8.71
N THR A 93 8.13 -2.77 9.63
CA THR A 93 9.58 -2.59 9.55
C THR A 93 10.24 -3.80 8.92
N GLU A 94 11.13 -3.55 7.96
CA GLU A 94 11.89 -4.60 7.28
C GLU A 94 12.92 -5.22 8.24
N ASP A 95 12.83 -6.54 8.44
CA ASP A 95 13.92 -7.31 9.01
C ASP A 95 14.96 -7.59 7.91
N LYS A 96 16.10 -6.93 8.04
CA LYS A 96 17.20 -6.98 7.07
C LYS A 96 18.11 -8.21 7.23
N SER A 97 17.71 -9.23 8.00
CA SER A 97 18.44 -10.50 8.05
C SER A 97 18.45 -11.15 6.66
N ALA A 98 19.53 -10.92 5.91
CA ALA A 98 19.62 -11.33 4.52
C ALA A 98 19.55 -12.86 4.38
N THR A 99 18.42 -13.34 3.87
CA THR A 99 18.21 -14.73 3.48
C THR A 99 18.50 -14.89 1.99
N ILE A 100 19.18 -15.97 1.61
CA ILE A 100 19.46 -16.36 0.22
C ILE A 100 18.18 -16.52 -0.61
N TYR A 101 18.29 -16.49 -1.94
CA TYR A 101 17.16 -16.83 -2.82
C TYR A 101 16.63 -18.22 -2.50
N GLN A 102 15.31 -18.34 -2.32
CA GLN A 102 14.63 -19.58 -1.99
C GLN A 102 13.44 -19.82 -2.93
N PHE A 103 13.08 -21.09 -3.15
CA PHE A 103 11.90 -21.47 -3.93
C PHE A 103 10.62 -20.99 -3.25
N LEU A 104 9.67 -20.42 -4.01
CA LEU A 104 8.43 -19.84 -3.49
C LEU A 104 7.20 -20.73 -3.77
N PRO A 105 6.83 -21.68 -2.90
CA PRO A 105 5.81 -22.69 -3.22
C PRO A 105 4.41 -22.14 -3.47
N ASN A 106 4.04 -21.00 -2.88
CA ASN A 106 2.68 -20.44 -2.97
C ASN A 106 2.45 -19.53 -4.19
N MET A 107 3.49 -19.27 -5.00
CA MET A 107 3.37 -18.39 -6.16
C MET A 107 2.54 -19.04 -7.27
N LYS A 108 1.66 -18.26 -7.91
CA LYS A 108 0.82 -18.70 -9.04
C LYS A 108 1.22 -17.97 -10.33
N LEU A 109 1.39 -18.72 -11.41
CA LEU A 109 1.94 -18.26 -12.68
C LEU A 109 0.88 -18.30 -13.77
N MET A 110 0.54 -17.14 -14.33
CA MET A 110 -0.39 -17.06 -15.45
C MET A 110 0.26 -17.60 -16.73
N ARG A 111 -0.33 -18.65 -17.33
CA ARG A 111 0.18 -19.32 -18.54
C ARG A 111 -0.96 -19.71 -19.48
N GLN A 112 -0.68 -19.77 -20.78
CA GLN A 112 -1.53 -20.46 -21.73
C GLN A 112 -1.10 -21.92 -21.82
N VAL A 113 -1.97 -22.80 -21.35
CA VAL A 113 -1.73 -24.24 -21.31
C VAL A 113 -2.54 -24.89 -22.41
N VAL A 114 -1.99 -25.93 -23.03
CA VAL A 114 -2.74 -26.74 -24.00
C VAL A 114 -3.88 -27.45 -23.29
N ASP A 115 -5.09 -27.25 -23.81
CA ASP A 115 -6.33 -27.86 -23.31
C ASP A 115 -6.89 -28.85 -24.35
N GLU A 116 -8.09 -29.37 -24.08
CA GLU A 116 -8.74 -30.38 -24.93
C GLU A 116 -9.23 -29.81 -26.28
N SER A 117 -9.14 -28.50 -26.50
CA SER A 117 -9.49 -27.86 -27.78
C SER A 117 -8.46 -28.09 -28.89
N CYS A 118 -7.30 -28.71 -28.60
CA CYS A 118 -6.27 -28.96 -29.60
C CYS A 118 -6.72 -29.91 -30.71
N TYR A 119 -7.75 -30.73 -30.44
CA TYR A 119 -8.42 -31.59 -31.41
C TYR A 119 -9.93 -31.65 -31.12
N ALA A 120 -10.67 -30.68 -31.68
CA ALA A 120 -12.12 -30.61 -31.51
C ALA A 120 -12.81 -31.88 -32.07
N GLY A 121 -13.56 -32.58 -31.21
CA GLY A 121 -14.33 -33.77 -31.59
C GLY A 121 -13.61 -35.11 -31.42
N ASP A 122 -12.32 -35.12 -31.05
CA ASP A 122 -11.58 -36.35 -30.75
C ASP A 122 -10.71 -36.16 -29.49
N LEU A 123 -11.38 -36.22 -28.34
CA LEU A 123 -10.75 -36.08 -27.02
C LEU A 123 -9.61 -37.08 -26.80
N VAL A 124 -9.69 -38.27 -27.43
CA VAL A 124 -8.66 -39.31 -27.32
C VAL A 124 -7.41 -38.90 -28.09
N ARG A 125 -7.54 -38.38 -29.31
CA ARG A 125 -6.39 -37.84 -30.07
C ARG A 125 -5.85 -36.56 -29.45
N ALA A 126 -6.71 -35.65 -28.98
CA ALA A 126 -6.31 -34.47 -28.24
C ALA A 126 -5.40 -34.84 -27.05
N GLN A 127 -5.77 -35.89 -26.30
CA GLN A 127 -4.95 -36.44 -25.23
C GLN A 127 -3.64 -37.04 -25.75
N CYS A 128 -3.65 -37.88 -26.79
CA CYS A 128 -2.44 -38.49 -27.34
C CYS A 128 -1.41 -37.49 -27.90
N ILE A 129 -1.86 -36.35 -28.42
CA ILE A 129 -1.00 -35.32 -29.02
C ILE A 129 -0.40 -34.41 -27.95
N VAL A 130 -1.19 -34.06 -26.93
CA VAL A 130 -0.70 -33.30 -25.78
C VAL A 130 0.24 -34.16 -24.94
N ASP A 131 -0.12 -35.42 -24.71
CA ASP A 131 0.55 -36.36 -23.81
C ASP A 131 1.42 -37.40 -24.55
N TYR A 132 2.02 -37.01 -25.68
CA TYR A 132 2.94 -37.89 -26.41
C TYR A 132 4.11 -38.33 -25.52
N GLY A 133 4.32 -39.65 -25.41
CA GLY A 133 5.27 -40.24 -24.46
C GLY A 133 4.67 -41.18 -23.40
N TYR A 134 3.59 -41.89 -23.73
CA TYR A 134 2.82 -42.77 -22.84
C TYR A 134 3.67 -43.65 -21.91
N HIS A 135 3.66 -43.40 -20.58
CA HIS A 135 3.09 -44.29 -19.56
C HIS A 135 2.50 -43.43 -18.38
N GLN A 136 1.82 -44.07 -17.43
CA GLN A 136 0.90 -43.44 -16.46
C GLN A 136 1.58 -42.46 -15.48
N TYR A 137 0.82 -41.44 -15.02
CA TYR A 137 0.93 -40.46 -13.89
C TYR A 137 2.26 -40.17 -13.15
N PHE A 138 3.26 -41.05 -13.13
CA PHE A 138 4.53 -40.93 -12.42
C PHE A 138 5.66 -41.38 -13.33
N HIS A 139 6.48 -40.44 -13.80
CA HIS A 139 7.71 -40.75 -14.53
C HIS A 139 8.92 -40.11 -13.86
N ALA A 140 9.99 -40.89 -13.76
CA ALA A 140 11.32 -40.34 -13.54
C ALA A 140 11.80 -39.73 -14.86
N ASP A 141 12.44 -38.58 -14.77
CA ASP A 141 13.21 -38.01 -15.86
C ASP A 141 14.21 -39.06 -16.39
N HIS A 142 14.11 -39.44 -17.66
CA HIS A 142 14.96 -40.48 -18.26
C HIS A 142 16.39 -40.00 -18.52
N ARG A 143 16.68 -38.72 -18.31
CA ARG A 143 18.03 -38.12 -18.40
C ARG A 143 18.97 -38.63 -17.30
N PRO A 144 20.30 -38.44 -17.46
CA PRO A 144 21.27 -38.79 -16.42
C PRO A 144 20.88 -38.13 -15.10
N ALA A 145 21.07 -38.88 -14.01
CA ALA A 145 20.84 -38.35 -12.67
C ALA A 145 21.67 -37.08 -12.45
N ASN A 146 21.18 -36.19 -11.58
CA ASN A 146 21.97 -35.05 -11.13
C ASN A 146 23.28 -35.54 -10.45
N PRO A 147 24.26 -34.65 -10.15
CA PRO A 147 25.52 -35.04 -9.51
C PRO A 147 25.36 -35.81 -8.19
N ALA A 148 24.19 -35.76 -7.56
CA ALA A 148 23.83 -36.50 -6.36
C ALA A 148 23.18 -37.87 -6.64
N GLY A 149 23.15 -38.33 -7.90
CA GLY A 149 22.57 -39.63 -8.27
C GLY A 149 21.03 -39.67 -8.29
N VAL A 150 20.37 -38.51 -8.16
CA VAL A 150 18.90 -38.40 -8.13
C VAL A 150 18.36 -38.02 -9.51
N ARG A 151 17.36 -38.79 -9.99
CA ARG A 151 16.54 -38.43 -11.15
C ARG A 151 15.31 -37.66 -10.67
N GLU A 152 15.00 -36.55 -11.33
CA GLU A 152 13.83 -35.74 -10.96
C GLU A 152 12.52 -36.44 -11.35
N GLN A 153 11.51 -36.38 -10.49
CA GLN A 153 10.17 -36.82 -10.84
C GLN A 153 9.45 -35.71 -11.63
N VAL A 154 8.76 -36.08 -12.70
CA VAL A 154 8.04 -35.15 -13.58
C VAL A 154 6.52 -35.29 -13.36
N TYR A 155 5.87 -34.19 -12.92
CA TYR A 155 4.43 -34.10 -12.68
C TYR A 155 3.79 -33.01 -13.54
N ARG A 156 2.81 -33.37 -14.38
CA ARG A 156 2.07 -32.41 -15.22
C ARG A 156 0.84 -31.88 -14.49
N VAL A 157 0.65 -30.56 -14.55
CA VAL A 157 -0.59 -29.91 -14.11
C VAL A 157 -1.40 -29.50 -15.34
N GLY A 158 -2.48 -30.24 -15.59
CA GLY A 158 -3.51 -29.82 -16.54
C GLY A 158 -4.54 -28.89 -15.86
N PRO A 159 -5.52 -28.39 -16.64
CA PRO A 159 -6.72 -27.74 -16.11
C PRO A 159 -7.37 -28.58 -15.00
N SER A 160 -7.89 -27.92 -13.95
CA SER A 160 -8.77 -28.56 -12.97
C SER A 160 -9.94 -29.27 -13.68
N GLY A 161 -10.18 -30.55 -13.35
CA GLY A 161 -11.30 -31.34 -13.89
C GLY A 161 -11.01 -32.21 -15.11
N ARG A 162 -9.76 -32.28 -15.61
CA ARG A 162 -9.40 -33.11 -16.77
C ARG A 162 -9.50 -34.61 -16.46
N TYR A 163 -10.24 -35.37 -17.28
CA TYR A 163 -10.37 -36.83 -17.14
C TYR A 163 -9.21 -37.55 -17.86
N VAL A 164 -8.28 -38.14 -17.11
CA VAL A 164 -7.19 -38.95 -17.68
C VAL A 164 -7.68 -40.38 -17.85
N ARG A 165 -8.00 -40.80 -19.08
CA ARG A 165 -8.15 -42.24 -19.37
C ARG A 165 -6.75 -42.85 -19.44
N GLY A 166 -6.45 -43.81 -18.58
CA GLY A 166 -5.38 -44.76 -18.87
C GLY A 166 -5.72 -45.45 -20.20
N SER A 167 -4.84 -45.37 -21.20
CA SER A 167 -5.09 -46.12 -22.44
C SER A 167 -5.10 -47.61 -22.11
N SER A 168 -6.27 -48.21 -22.32
CA SER A 168 -6.41 -49.64 -22.53
C SER A 168 -6.52 -49.97 -24.01
N GLN A 169 -6.07 -49.08 -24.91
CA GLN A 169 -6.11 -49.32 -26.35
C GLN A 169 -4.73 -49.23 -26.99
N ALA A 170 -4.17 -50.42 -27.13
CA ALA A 170 -3.13 -50.84 -28.05
C ALA A 170 -3.07 -50.03 -29.35
N TYR A 171 -1.97 -49.32 -29.58
CA TYR A 171 -1.43 -49.18 -30.92
C TYR A 171 -0.54 -50.38 -31.20
N GLY A 172 -1.05 -51.31 -32.00
CA GLY A 172 -0.29 -52.42 -32.57
C GLY A 172 -0.29 -53.68 -31.71
N THR A 173 -1.26 -54.54 -31.95
CA THR A 173 -1.03 -55.99 -31.90
C THR A 173 0.05 -56.37 -32.92
N ARG A 174 1.32 -56.14 -32.59
CA ARG A 174 2.39 -57.01 -33.06
C ARG A 174 2.76 -57.91 -31.88
N THR A 175 2.26 -59.13 -31.99
CA THR A 175 2.60 -60.32 -31.21
C THR A 175 4.04 -60.30 -30.68
N GLY A 176 4.22 -60.32 -29.35
CA GLY A 176 5.55 -60.54 -28.77
C GLY A 176 5.79 -60.21 -27.30
N TRP A 177 4.87 -59.58 -26.54
CA TRP A 177 5.11 -59.25 -25.13
C TRP A 177 4.19 -60.03 -24.17
N PRO A 178 4.74 -60.83 -23.22
CA PRO A 178 3.94 -61.65 -22.33
C PRO A 178 3.44 -60.82 -21.14
N GLY A 179 2.11 -60.74 -20.98
CA GLY A 179 1.49 -60.10 -19.81
C GLY A 179 0.20 -59.35 -20.11
N SER A 180 -0.76 -59.98 -20.78
CA SER A 180 -2.11 -59.41 -20.97
C SER A 180 -2.96 -59.64 -19.71
N GLY A 181 -3.19 -58.58 -18.93
CA GLY A 181 -4.13 -58.58 -17.82
C GLY A 181 -4.76 -57.20 -17.66
N THR A 182 -5.97 -57.03 -18.18
CA THR A 182 -6.77 -55.80 -18.06
C THR A 182 -7.29 -55.63 -16.63
N THR A 183 -6.92 -54.54 -15.96
CA THR A 183 -7.69 -54.01 -14.82
C THR A 183 -7.84 -52.50 -14.97
N ASN A 184 -9.05 -52.00 -14.75
CA ASN A 184 -9.38 -50.57 -14.79
C ASN A 184 -8.60 -49.80 -13.71
N HIS A 185 -7.82 -48.80 -14.11
CA HIS A 185 -6.95 -47.99 -13.23
C HIS A 185 -7.69 -46.87 -12.45
N SER A 186 -9.02 -46.84 -12.43
CA SER A 186 -9.80 -45.79 -11.76
C SER A 186 -9.93 -45.95 -10.24
N ALA A 187 -9.36 -47.01 -9.64
CA ALA A 187 -9.52 -47.32 -8.20
C ALA A 187 -8.27 -47.08 -7.32
N LEU A 188 -7.23 -46.42 -7.83
CA LEU A 188 -5.92 -46.32 -7.15
C LEU A 188 -5.80 -45.27 -6.02
N TYR A 189 -6.88 -44.55 -5.66
CA TYR A 189 -6.83 -43.50 -4.63
C TYR A 189 -7.16 -43.98 -3.20
N THR A 190 -7.43 -45.28 -2.97
CA THR A 190 -7.84 -45.78 -1.63
C THR A 190 -7.12 -47.05 -1.13
N LYS A 191 -6.06 -47.54 -1.80
CA LYS A 191 -5.28 -48.69 -1.32
C LYS A 191 -3.77 -48.44 -1.37
N ALA A 192 -3.06 -48.97 -0.38
CA ALA A 192 -1.60 -49.05 -0.38
C ALA A 192 -1.11 -49.76 -1.65
N ILE A 193 -0.18 -49.11 -2.35
CA ILE A 193 0.33 -49.56 -3.65
C ILE A 193 1.18 -50.82 -3.43
N ALA A 194 0.59 -51.98 -3.70
CA ALA A 194 1.28 -53.25 -3.82
C ALA A 194 0.94 -53.87 -5.19
N ALA A 195 1.47 -53.29 -6.27
CA ALA A 195 1.45 -53.91 -7.59
C ALA A 195 2.66 -53.45 -8.41
N GLN A 196 3.41 -54.45 -8.89
CA GLN A 196 4.72 -54.36 -9.50
C GLN A 196 4.66 -53.80 -10.93
N MET A 197 5.44 -52.74 -11.19
CA MET A 197 5.87 -52.34 -12.53
C MET A 197 7.41 -52.43 -12.62
N PRO A 198 7.99 -53.13 -13.62
CA PRO A 198 9.44 -53.38 -13.67
C PRO A 198 10.33 -52.13 -13.80
N CYS A 199 9.82 -51.02 -14.37
CA CYS A 199 10.55 -49.76 -14.47
C CYS A 199 10.48 -48.90 -13.18
N CYS A 200 9.61 -49.25 -12.24
CA CYS A 200 9.35 -48.49 -11.01
C CYS A 200 10.08 -49.05 -9.77
N HIS A 201 10.77 -50.18 -9.92
CA HIS A 201 11.28 -50.99 -8.79
C HIS A 201 12.44 -50.37 -8.01
N LEU A 202 13.02 -49.23 -8.42
CA LEU A 202 14.28 -48.75 -7.84
C LEU A 202 14.16 -47.64 -6.80
N TYR A 203 12.98 -47.07 -6.52
CA TYR A 203 12.92 -45.83 -5.73
C TYR A 203 11.75 -45.78 -4.73
N THR A 204 11.79 -46.66 -3.73
CA THR A 204 10.83 -46.67 -2.61
C THR A 204 11.21 -45.75 -1.43
N ASN A 205 12.33 -45.02 -1.48
CA ASN A 205 12.82 -44.23 -0.35
C ASN A 205 13.11 -42.75 -0.68
N LEU A 206 12.30 -42.10 -1.51
CA LEU A 206 12.41 -40.65 -1.73
C LEU A 206 11.18 -39.90 -1.21
N PRO A 207 11.35 -38.69 -0.64
CA PRO A 207 10.26 -37.94 -0.02
C PRO A 207 9.11 -37.73 -1.00
N SER A 208 7.88 -37.88 -0.50
CA SER A 208 6.65 -37.61 -1.25
C SER A 208 6.76 -36.23 -1.94
N PRO A 209 6.57 -36.15 -3.27
CA PRO A 209 6.63 -34.89 -3.98
C PRO A 209 5.44 -34.04 -3.52
N THR A 210 5.72 -32.87 -2.97
CA THR A 210 4.75 -31.79 -2.84
C THR A 210 4.23 -31.46 -4.24
N VAL A 211 3.10 -32.07 -4.60
CA VAL A 211 2.44 -31.92 -5.89
C VAL A 211 1.99 -30.47 -6.01
N ALA A 212 2.72 -29.67 -6.78
CA ALA A 212 2.25 -28.37 -7.22
C ALA A 212 0.89 -28.61 -7.92
N GLY A 213 -0.21 -28.13 -7.34
CA GLY A 213 -1.59 -28.54 -7.71
C GLY A 213 -2.02 -28.23 -9.16
N CYS A 214 -3.24 -28.59 -9.54
CA CYS A 214 -3.75 -28.32 -10.90
C CYS A 214 -3.89 -26.82 -11.21
N GLY A 215 -3.80 -26.47 -12.50
CA GLY A 215 -4.02 -25.09 -12.95
C GLY A 215 -5.49 -24.69 -12.92
N THR A 216 -5.80 -23.48 -12.46
CA THR A 216 -7.18 -22.95 -12.47
C THR A 216 -7.39 -22.00 -13.65
N PRO A 217 -8.49 -22.12 -14.42
CA PRO A 217 -8.83 -21.14 -15.45
C PRO A 217 -8.86 -19.72 -14.89
N THR A 218 -8.44 -18.75 -15.71
CA THR A 218 -8.48 -17.32 -15.39
C THR A 218 -8.77 -16.51 -16.65
N ASP A 219 -9.20 -15.27 -16.47
CA ASP A 219 -9.47 -14.34 -17.57
C ASP A 219 -8.18 -14.01 -18.34
N PRO A 220 -8.29 -13.68 -19.65
CA PRO A 220 -7.13 -13.26 -20.43
C PRO A 220 -6.52 -11.97 -19.86
N PRO A 221 -5.19 -11.76 -20.04
CA PRO A 221 -4.56 -10.48 -19.76
C PRO A 221 -5.16 -9.41 -20.68
N ALA A 222 -5.05 -8.13 -20.28
CA ALA A 222 -5.51 -7.02 -21.08
C ALA A 222 -4.86 -7.01 -22.50
N LEU A 223 -5.60 -6.47 -23.48
CA LEU A 223 -5.26 -6.54 -24.89
C LEU A 223 -3.86 -5.93 -25.16
N GLY A 224 -3.00 -6.65 -25.89
CA GLY A 224 -1.65 -6.21 -26.23
C GLY A 224 -0.58 -6.52 -25.19
N ILE A 225 -0.95 -7.11 -24.04
CA ILE A 225 0.01 -7.52 -23.02
C ILE A 225 0.36 -8.99 -23.13
N ASN A 226 1.65 -9.27 -23.07
CA ASN A 226 2.17 -10.60 -22.93
C ASN A 226 2.63 -10.82 -21.47
N PRO A 227 1.87 -11.57 -20.64
CA PRO A 227 2.21 -11.82 -19.24
C PRO A 227 3.23 -12.96 -19.05
N LEU A 228 3.79 -13.51 -20.13
CA LEU A 228 4.78 -14.59 -20.06
C LEU A 228 6.16 -14.02 -19.70
N PRO A 229 6.96 -14.73 -18.90
CA PRO A 229 8.26 -14.23 -18.46
C PRO A 229 9.22 -14.06 -19.64
N LYS A 230 10.06 -13.01 -19.58
CA LYS A 230 11.23 -12.87 -20.46
C LYS A 230 12.39 -13.67 -19.87
N ILE A 231 12.89 -14.64 -20.62
CA ILE A 231 14.05 -15.44 -20.24
C ILE A 231 15.13 -15.21 -21.29
N ASN A 232 16.32 -14.77 -20.85
CA ASN A 232 17.40 -14.34 -21.75
C ASN A 232 16.93 -13.28 -22.79
N ASN A 233 16.11 -12.31 -22.35
CA ASN A 233 15.46 -11.29 -23.19
C ASN A 233 14.50 -11.81 -24.28
N VAL A 234 14.19 -13.11 -24.28
CA VAL A 234 13.19 -13.70 -25.18
C VAL A 234 11.89 -13.93 -24.41
N GLN A 235 10.80 -13.41 -24.94
CA GLN A 235 9.45 -13.64 -24.40
C GLN A 235 8.75 -14.70 -25.24
N ASP A 236 8.11 -15.68 -24.60
CA ASP A 236 7.25 -16.63 -25.32
C ASP A 236 6.09 -15.91 -26.01
N PRO A 237 5.62 -16.37 -27.17
CA PRO A 237 4.44 -15.79 -27.81
C PRO A 237 3.15 -16.12 -27.03
N THR A 238 2.15 -15.24 -27.19
CA THR A 238 0.76 -15.53 -26.84
C THR A 238 0.05 -16.19 -28.03
N PHE A 239 -0.93 -17.04 -27.73
CA PHE A 239 -1.70 -17.80 -28.70
C PHE A 239 -3.15 -17.32 -28.69
N ALA A 240 -3.58 -16.71 -29.80
CA ALA A 240 -4.92 -16.14 -29.92
C ALA A 240 -6.03 -17.19 -29.75
N GLY A 241 -7.09 -16.84 -29.03
CA GLY A 241 -8.25 -17.71 -28.79
C GLY A 241 -8.00 -18.88 -27.82
N LYS A 242 -6.88 -18.90 -27.09
CA LYS A 242 -6.55 -19.96 -26.12
C LYS A 242 -6.77 -19.51 -24.68
N GLN A 243 -7.25 -20.43 -23.85
CA GLN A 243 -7.58 -20.19 -22.44
C GLN A 243 -6.33 -19.92 -21.59
N TRP A 244 -6.48 -19.04 -20.60
CA TRP A 244 -5.46 -18.74 -19.61
C TRP A 244 -5.69 -19.51 -18.30
N TYR A 245 -4.59 -19.88 -17.66
CA TYR A 245 -4.57 -20.63 -16.40
C TYR A 245 -3.59 -20.04 -15.40
N LEU A 246 -3.92 -20.11 -14.11
CA LEU A 246 -2.98 -19.89 -13.01
C LEU A 246 -2.35 -21.23 -12.62
N ILE A 247 -1.06 -21.39 -12.90
CA ILE A 247 -0.27 -22.61 -12.70
C ILE A 247 0.57 -22.47 -11.44
N PRO A 248 0.56 -23.45 -10.51
CA PRO A 248 1.42 -23.37 -9.32
C PRO A 248 2.92 -23.34 -9.66
N ASN A 249 3.70 -22.61 -8.87
CA ASN A 249 5.14 -22.47 -9.08
C ASN A 249 5.86 -23.83 -9.08
N GLY A 250 6.79 -24.03 -10.01
CA GLY A 250 7.55 -25.26 -10.15
C GLY A 250 6.78 -26.42 -10.78
N ALA A 251 5.55 -26.21 -11.25
CA ALA A 251 4.77 -27.25 -11.94
C ALA A 251 5.14 -27.35 -13.43
N TRP A 252 5.02 -28.55 -14.01
CA TRP A 252 5.19 -28.73 -15.46
C TRP A 252 3.88 -28.48 -16.20
N TYR A 253 3.94 -27.71 -17.28
CA TYR A 253 2.79 -27.42 -18.15
C TYR A 253 3.17 -27.47 -19.63
N SER A 254 2.25 -27.89 -20.48
CA SER A 254 2.43 -27.88 -21.94
C SER A 254 1.95 -26.55 -22.52
N THR A 255 2.74 -25.94 -23.39
CA THR A 255 2.36 -24.71 -24.08
C THR A 255 1.86 -24.97 -25.49
N TRP A 256 1.11 -24.03 -26.04
CA TRP A 256 0.67 -24.09 -27.44
C TRP A 256 1.82 -23.92 -28.44
N GLN A 257 3.06 -23.72 -27.98
CA GLN A 257 4.22 -23.68 -28.84
C GLN A 257 4.51 -25.08 -29.34
N SER A 258 4.55 -25.24 -30.66
CA SER A 258 4.73 -26.54 -31.29
C SER A 258 6.01 -26.60 -32.11
N ARG A 259 6.57 -27.80 -32.24
CA ARG A 259 7.75 -28.08 -33.07
C ARG A 259 7.53 -29.34 -33.88
N VAL A 260 8.24 -29.44 -35.01
CA VAL A 260 8.23 -30.62 -35.87
C VAL A 260 9.21 -31.65 -35.32
N THR A 261 8.82 -32.93 -35.33
CA THR A 261 9.69 -34.05 -34.96
C THR A 261 10.88 -34.14 -35.92
N GLN A 262 12.11 -34.23 -35.40
CA GLN A 262 13.35 -34.19 -36.19
C GLN A 262 13.59 -35.42 -37.09
N THR A 263 12.75 -36.45 -37.02
CA THR A 263 12.91 -37.68 -37.78
C THR A 263 11.58 -38.05 -38.41
N GLY A 264 11.57 -38.52 -39.67
CA GLY A 264 10.38 -38.90 -40.46
C GLY A 264 9.53 -40.06 -39.89
N SER A 265 9.60 -40.31 -38.60
CA SER A 265 8.69 -41.13 -37.83
C SER A 265 7.42 -40.33 -37.56
N ARG A 266 6.25 -40.91 -37.88
CA ARG A 266 4.95 -40.33 -37.53
C ARG A 266 4.88 -40.18 -36.01
N GLY A 267 4.87 -38.93 -35.54
CA GLY A 267 4.40 -38.58 -34.20
C GLY A 267 2.93 -39.00 -33.99
N PRO A 268 2.33 -38.76 -32.82
CA PRO A 268 0.93 -39.05 -32.59
C PRO A 268 0.03 -38.08 -33.36
N ASP A 269 0.58 -36.91 -33.71
CA ASP A 269 0.01 -35.93 -34.60
C ASP A 269 0.30 -36.36 -36.05
N PRO A 270 -0.73 -36.42 -36.93
CA PRO A 270 -0.57 -36.80 -38.33
C PRO A 270 0.46 -35.94 -39.10
N ASN A 271 0.77 -34.73 -38.61
CA ASN A 271 1.70 -33.79 -39.20
C ASN A 271 3.08 -33.80 -38.53
N GLY A 272 3.34 -34.73 -37.59
CA GLY A 272 4.64 -34.87 -36.92
C GLY A 272 4.97 -33.70 -36.00
N ILE A 273 3.98 -33.18 -35.29
CA ILE A 273 4.11 -32.03 -34.40
C ILE A 273 4.03 -32.45 -32.92
N PHE A 274 4.80 -31.80 -32.05
CA PHE A 274 4.69 -31.92 -30.60
C PHE A 274 4.65 -30.54 -29.92
N TYR A 275 3.99 -30.46 -28.76
CA TYR A 275 3.93 -29.25 -27.94
C TYR A 275 5.08 -29.15 -26.94
N GLN A 276 5.64 -27.96 -26.74
CA GLN A 276 6.73 -27.76 -25.79
C GLN A 276 6.21 -27.84 -24.35
N VAL A 277 7.00 -28.45 -23.47
CA VAL A 277 6.68 -28.54 -22.05
C VAL A 277 7.65 -27.66 -21.29
N PHE A 278 7.11 -26.76 -20.46
CA PHE A 278 7.90 -25.86 -19.63
C PHE A 278 7.70 -26.19 -18.15
N ARG A 279 8.72 -25.86 -17.38
CA ARG A 279 8.65 -25.75 -15.92
C ARG A 279 9.33 -24.46 -15.51
N ASP A 280 8.54 -23.57 -14.96
CA ASP A 280 9.01 -22.29 -14.46
C ASP A 280 9.16 -22.37 -12.94
N TYR A 281 10.29 -21.89 -12.43
CA TYR A 281 10.55 -21.70 -11.02
C TYR A 281 10.67 -20.21 -10.74
N VAL A 282 9.88 -19.75 -9.80
CA VAL A 282 10.08 -18.46 -9.15
C VAL A 282 10.86 -18.71 -7.87
N GLU A 283 12.05 -18.15 -7.82
CA GLU A 283 12.87 -18.04 -6.62
C GLU A 283 12.75 -16.61 -6.11
N GLY A 284 12.76 -16.42 -4.80
CA GLY A 284 12.67 -15.10 -4.19
C GLY A 284 13.71 -14.91 -3.11
N ARG A 285 14.30 -13.72 -3.05
CA ARG A 285 15.03 -13.27 -1.86
C ARG A 285 14.01 -12.70 -0.87
N PRO A 286 13.78 -13.33 0.29
CA PRO A 286 12.78 -12.87 1.25
C PRO A 286 13.12 -11.48 1.82
N ARG A 287 12.09 -10.68 2.03
CA ARG A 287 12.07 -9.48 2.86
C ARG A 287 10.97 -9.67 3.89
N HIS A 288 11.36 -9.85 5.14
CA HIS A 288 10.43 -10.11 6.22
C HIS A 288 9.96 -8.79 6.82
N TRP A 289 8.64 -8.60 6.91
CA TRP A 289 8.02 -7.40 7.45
C TRP A 289 7.50 -7.69 8.85
N LYS A 290 8.07 -7.02 9.85
CA LYS A 290 7.65 -7.13 11.25
C LYS A 290 6.68 -6.01 11.60
N LEU A 291 5.64 -6.36 12.36
CA LEU A 291 4.74 -5.36 12.92
C LEU A 291 5.40 -4.75 14.15
N THR A 292 5.84 -3.49 14.05
CA THR A 292 6.39 -2.74 15.17
C THR A 292 5.31 -1.86 15.79
N THR A 293 5.29 -1.78 17.13
CA THR A 293 4.28 -1.01 17.86
C THR A 293 4.92 0.02 18.77
N TRP A 294 4.34 1.21 18.81
CA TRP A 294 4.75 2.28 19.72
C TRP A 294 3.51 2.90 20.35
N ASN A 295 3.35 2.76 21.66
CA ASN A 295 2.19 3.27 22.38
C ASN A 295 2.56 4.49 23.22
N SER A 296 2.02 5.65 22.83
CA SER A 296 2.27 6.94 23.49
C SER A 296 1.89 7.00 24.96
N ASN A 297 1.02 6.10 25.44
CA ASN A 297 0.63 6.03 26.84
C ASN A 297 1.67 5.29 27.71
N THR A 298 2.57 4.53 27.09
CA THR A 298 3.51 3.63 27.80
C THR A 298 4.98 3.89 27.47
N LYS A 299 5.26 4.55 26.34
CA LYS A 299 6.62 4.83 25.88
C LYS A 299 6.87 6.34 25.83
N PRO A 300 8.01 6.82 26.35
CA PRO A 300 8.39 8.22 26.18
C PRO A 300 8.82 8.51 24.73
N ILE A 301 8.80 9.80 24.37
CA ILE A 301 9.31 10.28 23.06
C ILE A 301 10.77 9.84 22.90
N GLY A 302 11.12 9.37 21.70
CA GLY A 302 12.45 8.86 21.34
C GLY A 302 12.67 7.39 21.71
N ALA A 303 11.82 6.77 22.52
CA ALA A 303 11.96 5.34 22.83
C ALA A 303 11.65 4.47 21.60
N ALA A 304 12.43 3.40 21.44
CA ALA A 304 12.23 2.42 20.37
C ALA A 304 10.85 1.74 20.45
N ALA A 305 10.28 1.44 19.28
CA ALA A 305 9.09 0.62 19.16
C ALA A 305 9.35 -0.82 19.63
N ASP A 306 8.31 -1.49 20.12
CA ASP A 306 8.34 -2.91 20.39
C ASP A 306 8.31 -3.67 19.07
N ILE A 307 9.25 -4.59 18.89
CA ILE A 307 9.37 -5.40 17.68
C ILE A 307 8.46 -6.61 17.82
N GLY A 308 7.40 -6.64 17.03
CA GLY A 308 6.52 -7.77 16.92
C GLY A 308 7.01 -8.84 15.94
N PRO A 309 6.18 -9.87 15.72
CA PRO A 309 6.46 -10.97 14.81
C PRO A 309 6.41 -10.54 13.33
N VAL A 310 6.90 -11.42 12.46
CA VAL A 310 6.79 -11.27 11.00
C VAL A 310 5.32 -11.43 10.60
N VAL A 311 4.72 -10.35 10.12
CA VAL A 311 3.32 -10.29 9.68
C VAL A 311 3.15 -10.37 8.17
N GLY A 312 4.27 -10.44 7.44
CA GLY A 312 4.26 -10.75 6.02
C GLY A 312 5.67 -10.87 5.45
N THR A 313 5.79 -11.48 4.28
CA THR A 313 7.07 -11.63 3.58
C THR A 313 6.87 -11.31 2.11
N THR A 314 7.64 -10.35 1.61
CA THR A 314 7.75 -10.09 0.16
C THR A 314 9.05 -10.67 -0.36
N TYR A 315 9.24 -10.65 -1.67
CA TYR A 315 10.39 -11.27 -2.29
C TYR A 315 10.96 -10.39 -3.40
N ASP A 316 12.28 -10.27 -3.51
CA ASP A 316 12.87 -9.87 -4.79
C ASP A 316 12.92 -11.14 -5.65
N THR A 317 12.02 -11.27 -6.62
CA THR A 317 11.79 -12.54 -7.33
C THR A 317 12.64 -12.67 -8.58
N LYS A 318 12.95 -13.91 -8.96
CA LYS A 318 13.68 -14.29 -10.16
C LYS A 318 12.98 -15.50 -10.76
N ILE A 319 12.69 -15.46 -12.05
CA ILE A 319 12.07 -16.58 -12.77
C ILE A 319 13.15 -17.33 -13.55
N SER A 320 13.22 -18.64 -13.36
CA SER A 320 13.99 -19.56 -14.18
C SER A 320 13.09 -20.57 -14.87
N ARG A 321 13.49 -21.06 -16.04
CA ARG A 321 12.74 -22.01 -16.85
C ARG A 321 13.57 -23.22 -17.21
N ARG A 322 12.89 -24.37 -17.21
CA ARG A 322 13.34 -25.60 -17.87
C ARG A 322 12.40 -25.94 -19.02
N ILE A 323 12.98 -26.47 -20.10
CA ILE A 323 12.29 -26.81 -21.33
C ILE A 323 12.49 -28.29 -21.65
N LEU A 324 11.39 -28.98 -21.99
CA LEU A 324 11.37 -30.32 -22.58
C LEU A 324 10.66 -30.29 -23.94
N ALA A 325 11.18 -31.08 -24.88
CA ALA A 325 10.64 -31.20 -26.22
C ALA A 325 9.58 -32.31 -26.34
N GLY A 326 8.31 -31.96 -26.09
CA GLY A 326 7.17 -32.84 -26.41
C GLY A 326 6.88 -33.93 -25.37
N CYS A 327 7.92 -34.66 -24.98
CA CYS A 327 7.82 -35.83 -24.12
C CYS A 327 8.07 -35.46 -22.65
N LEU A 328 7.18 -35.87 -21.75
CA LEU A 328 7.35 -35.66 -20.30
C LEU A 328 8.54 -36.43 -19.71
N ASP A 329 8.92 -37.53 -20.34
CA ASP A 329 10.04 -38.37 -19.93
C ASP A 329 11.40 -37.83 -20.43
N GLY A 330 11.41 -36.75 -21.24
CA GLY A 330 12.62 -36.15 -21.80
C GLY A 330 13.17 -36.85 -23.06
N CYS A 331 12.48 -37.85 -23.62
CA CYS A 331 12.96 -38.66 -24.76
C CYS A 331 12.99 -37.91 -26.11
N GLY A 332 12.46 -36.69 -26.20
CA GLY A 332 12.39 -35.88 -27.43
C GLY A 332 13.68 -35.12 -27.81
N GLY A 333 14.79 -35.35 -27.10
CA GLY A 333 16.15 -34.92 -27.50
C GLY A 333 16.51 -33.44 -27.31
N ALA A 334 15.57 -32.50 -27.35
CA ALA A 334 15.87 -31.08 -27.12
C ALA A 334 15.53 -30.63 -25.68
N THR A 335 16.54 -30.14 -24.96
CA THR A 335 16.41 -29.59 -23.61
C THR A 335 17.11 -28.26 -23.51
N GLY A 336 16.62 -27.38 -22.64
CA GLY A 336 17.20 -26.07 -22.41
C GLY A 336 16.83 -25.54 -21.02
N THR A 337 17.69 -24.67 -20.50
CA THR A 337 17.46 -23.97 -19.23
C THR A 337 17.85 -22.51 -19.39
N GLY A 338 17.15 -21.61 -18.71
CA GLY A 338 17.48 -20.19 -18.69
C GLY A 338 16.91 -19.51 -17.46
N ALA A 339 17.45 -18.36 -17.11
CA ALA A 339 16.94 -17.54 -16.02
C ALA A 339 16.77 -16.09 -16.49
N GLY A 340 15.66 -15.47 -16.10
CA GLY A 340 15.46 -14.03 -16.22
C GLY A 340 16.23 -13.26 -15.15
N THR A 341 16.30 -11.94 -15.33
CA THR A 341 16.71 -10.99 -14.30
C THR A 341 15.69 -10.97 -13.16
N ALA A 342 16.12 -10.55 -11.97
CA ALA A 342 15.19 -10.36 -10.87
C ALA A 342 14.22 -9.20 -11.16
N ASN A 343 12.94 -9.41 -10.89
CA ASN A 343 11.91 -8.39 -11.05
C ASN A 343 11.64 -7.72 -9.70
N PRO A 344 11.53 -6.38 -9.65
CA PRO A 344 11.03 -5.71 -8.46
C PRO A 344 9.55 -6.07 -8.22
N MET A 345 9.10 -5.97 -6.97
CA MET A 345 7.69 -6.08 -6.60
C MET A 345 7.06 -4.71 -6.33
N TRP A 346 5.79 -4.57 -6.69
CA TRP A 346 4.86 -3.70 -5.98
C TRP A 346 4.56 -4.31 -4.62
N VAL A 347 4.55 -3.50 -3.58
CA VAL A 347 4.23 -3.93 -2.21
C VAL A 347 3.28 -2.90 -1.61
N SER A 348 2.22 -3.38 -0.98
CA SER A 348 1.27 -2.55 -0.27
C SER A 348 0.76 -3.30 0.96
N VAL A 349 0.56 -2.57 2.05
CA VAL A 349 0.05 -3.10 3.30
C VAL A 349 -1.20 -2.32 3.69
N ALA A 350 -2.21 -3.04 4.15
CA ALA A 350 -3.39 -2.47 4.78
C ALA A 350 -3.55 -3.11 6.16
N PHE A 351 -3.81 -2.27 7.16
CA PHE A 351 -3.88 -2.70 8.55
C PHE A 351 -5.19 -2.26 9.18
N GLN A 352 -5.92 -3.22 9.73
CA GLN A 352 -7.08 -2.97 10.56
C GLN A 352 -6.66 -3.18 12.01
N PRO A 353 -6.62 -2.12 12.83
CA PRO A 353 -6.41 -2.28 14.27
C PRO A 353 -7.51 -3.14 14.91
N SER A 354 -7.25 -3.59 16.13
CA SER A 354 -8.24 -4.29 16.95
C SER A 354 -9.45 -3.38 17.17
N VAL A 355 -10.61 -3.77 16.62
CA VAL A 355 -11.90 -3.08 16.79
C VAL A 355 -12.94 -4.14 17.12
N GLY A 356 -13.87 -3.85 18.04
CA GLY A 356 -14.97 -4.79 18.34
C GLY A 356 -14.61 -5.96 19.23
N GLY A 357 -13.48 -5.91 19.95
CA GLY A 357 -12.91 -7.10 20.61
C GLY A 357 -12.33 -8.13 19.62
N GLY A 358 -12.29 -7.82 18.32
CA GLY A 358 -11.65 -8.63 17.30
C GLY A 358 -10.14 -8.42 17.24
N LEU A 359 -9.40 -9.41 16.76
CA LEU A 359 -7.96 -9.30 16.54
C LEU A 359 -7.65 -8.25 15.46
N SER A 360 -6.49 -7.60 15.58
CA SER A 360 -5.92 -6.81 14.49
C SER A 360 -5.69 -7.67 13.25
N ARG A 361 -5.73 -7.07 12.07
CA ARG A 361 -5.59 -7.78 10.79
C ARG A 361 -4.66 -7.02 9.87
N THR A 362 -3.59 -7.68 9.44
CA THR A 362 -2.62 -7.14 8.49
C THR A 362 -2.78 -7.85 7.17
N TYR A 363 -3.10 -7.10 6.13
CA TYR A 363 -3.14 -7.57 4.76
C TYR A 363 -1.88 -7.08 4.05
N LEU A 364 -1.06 -8.00 3.56
CA LEU A 364 0.13 -7.66 2.78
C LEU A 364 -0.06 -8.17 1.35
N TYR A 365 -0.12 -7.23 0.41
CA TYR A 365 -0.16 -7.48 -1.02
C TYR A 365 1.21 -7.23 -1.63
N SER A 366 1.59 -8.11 -2.56
CA SER A 366 2.73 -7.88 -3.43
C SER A 366 2.49 -8.46 -4.82
N ARG A 367 3.00 -7.80 -5.86
CA ARG A 367 2.94 -8.28 -7.25
C ARG A 367 4.23 -7.93 -7.98
N GLU A 368 4.76 -8.83 -8.78
CA GLU A 368 5.89 -8.53 -9.65
C GLU A 368 5.51 -7.41 -10.63
N ARG A 369 6.34 -6.35 -10.78
CA ARG A 369 5.96 -5.20 -11.60
C ARG A 369 5.57 -5.56 -13.06
N PRO A 370 6.37 -6.35 -13.80
CA PRO A 370 6.06 -6.70 -15.18
C PRO A 370 5.05 -7.84 -15.33
N LEU A 371 4.72 -8.56 -14.25
CA LEU A 371 4.03 -9.85 -14.36
C LEU A 371 2.78 -9.92 -13.47
N PRO A 372 1.78 -10.73 -13.84
CA PRO A 372 0.55 -10.92 -13.06
C PRO A 372 0.76 -11.81 -11.82
N VAL A 373 2.01 -12.03 -11.41
CA VAL A 373 2.37 -12.93 -10.32
C VAL A 373 2.30 -12.16 -9.01
N TYR A 374 1.39 -12.58 -8.13
CA TYR A 374 1.09 -11.87 -6.88
C TYR A 374 1.09 -12.80 -5.66
N ASN A 375 1.18 -12.18 -4.49
CA ASN A 375 0.93 -12.77 -3.18
C ASN A 375 0.06 -11.82 -2.34
N LEU A 376 -0.97 -12.36 -1.70
CA LEU A 376 -1.83 -11.63 -0.77
C LEU A 376 -1.99 -12.46 0.51
N THR A 377 -1.49 -11.93 1.62
CA THR A 377 -1.47 -12.64 2.92
C THR A 377 -2.24 -11.89 3.98
N LEU A 378 -2.71 -12.62 4.99
CA LEU A 378 -3.38 -12.12 6.17
C LEU A 378 -2.66 -12.61 7.43
N SER A 379 -2.28 -11.70 8.30
CA SER A 379 -1.86 -11.97 9.69
C SER A 379 -2.94 -11.45 10.65
N LYS A 380 -3.33 -12.26 11.65
CA LYS A 380 -4.34 -11.89 12.66
C LYS A 380 -3.71 -11.80 14.04
N GLY A 381 -3.89 -10.67 14.74
CA GLY A 381 -3.38 -10.44 16.10
C GLY A 381 -1.85 -10.49 16.20
N GLY A 382 -1.14 -10.22 15.10
CA GLY A 382 0.30 -10.48 15.00
C GLY A 382 0.66 -11.95 14.83
N GLY A 383 -0.27 -12.86 14.52
CA GLY A 383 0.07 -14.24 14.19
C GLY A 383 0.90 -14.37 12.90
N ALA A 384 1.36 -15.58 12.61
CA ALA A 384 2.02 -15.87 11.33
C ALA A 384 1.10 -15.53 10.14
N ALA A 385 1.69 -14.95 9.10
CA ALA A 385 0.97 -14.62 7.87
C ALA A 385 0.57 -15.91 7.13
N THR A 386 -0.69 -15.99 6.69
CA THR A 386 -1.20 -17.07 5.84
C THR A 386 -1.76 -16.50 4.56
N ASP A 387 -1.82 -17.29 3.48
CA ASP A 387 -2.48 -16.88 2.24
C ASP A 387 -3.92 -16.42 2.52
N TYR A 388 -4.30 -15.26 2.00
CA TYR A 388 -5.64 -14.73 2.19
C TYR A 388 -6.61 -15.47 1.28
N VAL A 389 -7.62 -16.08 1.90
CA VAL A 389 -8.75 -16.71 1.20
C VAL A 389 -10.00 -15.89 1.52
N PRO A 390 -10.64 -15.26 0.53
CA PRO A 390 -11.89 -14.54 0.74
C PRO A 390 -12.95 -15.45 1.35
N ALA A 391 -13.67 -14.95 2.36
CA ALA A 391 -14.75 -15.70 2.99
C ALA A 391 -15.94 -15.86 2.04
N ALA A 392 -16.74 -16.91 2.22
CA ALA A 392 -17.98 -17.08 1.47
C ALA A 392 -18.90 -15.85 1.67
N GLY A 393 -19.40 -15.30 0.56
CA GLY A 393 -20.18 -14.05 0.59
C GLY A 393 -19.38 -12.79 0.93
N ASN A 394 -18.05 -12.83 0.79
CA ASN A 394 -17.14 -11.68 0.90
C ASN A 394 -15.99 -11.81 -0.10
N ALA A 395 -16.32 -11.75 -1.38
CA ALA A 395 -15.32 -11.88 -2.43
C ALA A 395 -14.28 -10.76 -2.34
N LEU A 396 -13.08 -11.04 -2.83
CA LEU A 396 -12.06 -10.02 -3.05
C LEU A 396 -12.58 -9.02 -4.09
N ILE A 397 -12.43 -7.72 -3.80
CA ILE A 397 -12.92 -6.65 -4.68
C ILE A 397 -11.76 -6.19 -5.59
N GLY A 398 -11.97 -6.31 -6.90
CA GLY A 398 -10.94 -6.03 -7.90
C GLY A 398 -10.13 -7.26 -8.32
N ASN A 399 -9.09 -7.03 -9.12
CA ASN A 399 -8.26 -8.08 -9.68
C ASN A 399 -6.81 -7.99 -9.16
N PRO A 400 -6.35 -8.92 -8.28
CA PRO A 400 -5.00 -8.90 -7.72
C PRO A 400 -3.89 -9.20 -8.72
N TYR A 401 -4.20 -9.82 -9.86
CA TYR A 401 -3.22 -10.17 -10.89
C TYR A 401 -3.20 -9.18 -12.06
N ASP A 402 -4.01 -8.11 -12.00
CA ASP A 402 -4.04 -7.11 -13.06
C ASP A 402 -2.72 -6.35 -13.15
N VAL A 403 -2.12 -6.39 -14.34
CA VAL A 403 -0.88 -5.67 -14.68
C VAL A 403 -1.15 -4.33 -15.35
N GLY A 404 -2.39 -4.07 -15.76
CA GLY A 404 -2.81 -2.88 -16.51
C GLY A 404 -2.18 -2.78 -17.90
N VAL A 405 -2.67 -1.85 -18.72
CA VAL A 405 -2.09 -1.51 -20.05
C VAL A 405 -0.59 -1.19 -19.96
N THR A 406 -0.18 -0.59 -18.85
CA THR A 406 1.21 -0.39 -18.44
C THR A 406 1.37 -0.87 -17.01
N GLU A 407 2.58 -1.24 -16.59
CA GLU A 407 2.84 -1.74 -15.23
C GLU A 407 2.38 -0.77 -14.12
N SER A 408 2.38 0.54 -14.41
CA SER A 408 1.88 1.59 -13.53
C SER A 408 0.36 1.71 -13.53
N LYS A 409 -0.37 1.16 -14.51
CA LYS A 409 -1.84 1.16 -14.49
C LYS A 409 -2.45 -0.07 -13.82
N GLY A 410 -1.68 -1.14 -13.58
CA GLY A 410 -2.17 -2.34 -12.90
C GLY A 410 -2.43 -2.20 -11.40
N THR A 411 -2.84 -3.29 -10.76
CA THR A 411 -3.05 -3.37 -9.32
C THR A 411 -1.73 -3.22 -8.56
N ARG A 412 -1.70 -2.23 -7.66
CA ARG A 412 -0.53 -1.87 -6.85
C ARG A 412 -0.81 -1.81 -5.37
N TRP A 413 -2.08 -1.64 -4.98
CA TRP A 413 -2.42 -1.40 -3.58
C TRP A 413 -3.43 -2.40 -3.06
N VAL A 414 -3.34 -2.67 -1.76
CA VAL A 414 -4.41 -3.27 -0.99
C VAL A 414 -5.05 -2.20 -0.11
N GLY A 415 -6.37 -2.16 -0.10
CA GLY A 415 -7.17 -1.34 0.80
C GLY A 415 -8.13 -2.23 1.57
N ILE A 416 -8.60 -1.76 2.72
CA ILE A 416 -9.58 -2.49 3.52
C ILE A 416 -10.63 -1.54 4.09
N SER A 417 -11.83 -2.07 4.33
CA SER A 417 -12.83 -1.43 5.17
C SER A 417 -13.51 -2.43 6.08
N LEU A 418 -13.81 -2.02 7.31
CA LEU A 418 -14.38 -2.88 8.33
C LEU A 418 -15.77 -3.37 7.90
N ARG A 419 -15.92 -4.70 7.82
CA ARG A 419 -17.21 -5.35 7.56
C ARG A 419 -17.89 -5.77 8.86
N ASN A 420 -17.12 -6.34 9.78
CA ASN A 420 -17.56 -6.69 11.13
C ASN A 420 -16.32 -6.90 12.03
N ALA A 421 -16.54 -7.28 13.30
CA ALA A 421 -15.45 -7.49 14.26
C ALA A 421 -14.38 -8.49 13.80
N SER A 422 -14.73 -9.44 12.91
CA SER A 422 -13.86 -10.57 12.52
C SER A 422 -13.39 -10.56 11.06
N SER A 423 -13.92 -9.66 10.23
CA SER A 423 -13.64 -9.61 8.80
C SER A 423 -13.77 -8.21 8.23
N ASP A 424 -13.12 -8.00 7.09
CA ASP A 424 -13.06 -6.74 6.36
C ASP A 424 -13.47 -6.97 4.90
N TYR A 425 -13.97 -5.93 4.24
CA TYR A 425 -13.94 -5.86 2.78
C TYR A 425 -12.50 -5.59 2.35
N VAL A 426 -12.01 -6.36 1.38
CA VAL A 426 -10.62 -6.29 0.94
C VAL A 426 -10.59 -5.89 -0.53
N TYR A 427 -9.87 -4.82 -0.81
CA TYR A 427 -9.77 -4.18 -2.11
C TYR A 427 -8.38 -4.40 -2.69
N THR A 428 -8.31 -4.86 -3.93
CA THR A 428 -7.08 -4.83 -4.74
C THR A 428 -7.23 -3.74 -5.78
N LEU A 429 -6.55 -2.63 -5.53
CA LEU A 429 -6.75 -1.36 -6.22
C LEU A 429 -5.68 -1.15 -7.30
N GLY A 430 -6.13 -0.80 -8.49
CA GLY A 430 -5.34 -0.45 -9.68
C GLY A 430 -6.10 0.58 -10.51
N THR A 431 -5.42 1.20 -11.49
CA THR A 431 -6.04 2.25 -12.32
C THR A 431 -7.21 1.74 -13.13
N GLU A 432 -7.13 0.50 -13.62
CA GLU A 432 -8.20 -0.16 -14.38
C GLU A 432 -9.51 -0.25 -13.57
N LEU A 433 -9.44 -0.74 -12.33
CA LEU A 433 -10.61 -0.82 -11.45
C LEU A 433 -11.20 0.57 -11.16
N ILE A 434 -10.35 1.59 -10.99
CA ILE A 434 -10.81 2.96 -10.75
C ILE A 434 -11.53 3.54 -11.99
N ASN A 435 -11.03 3.28 -13.19
CA ASN A 435 -11.72 3.65 -14.43
C ASN A 435 -13.07 2.93 -14.56
N GLN A 436 -13.14 1.64 -14.21
CA GLN A 436 -14.40 0.88 -14.22
C GLN A 436 -15.43 1.46 -13.24
N TRP A 437 -15.02 1.85 -12.04
CA TRP A 437 -15.93 2.52 -11.10
C TRP A 437 -16.35 3.91 -11.55
N TYR A 438 -15.50 4.63 -12.26
CA TYR A 438 -15.88 5.91 -12.87
C TYR A 438 -16.93 5.72 -13.96
N GLU A 439 -16.78 4.71 -14.82
CA GLU A 439 -17.77 4.32 -15.84
C GLU A 439 -19.09 3.83 -15.22
N GLU A 440 -19.02 3.17 -14.07
CA GLU A 440 -20.21 2.77 -13.32
C GLU A 440 -20.98 4.00 -12.79
N ALA A 441 -20.27 5.02 -12.34
CA ALA A 441 -20.84 6.20 -11.72
C ALA A 441 -21.20 7.33 -12.69
N THR A 442 -20.63 7.32 -13.91
CA THR A 442 -20.74 8.43 -14.87
C THR A 442 -20.93 7.94 -16.31
N PRO A 443 -21.59 8.70 -17.21
CA PRO A 443 -21.82 8.30 -18.60
C PRO A 443 -20.58 8.27 -19.53
N GLY A 444 -19.35 8.26 -19.01
CA GLY A 444 -18.12 8.39 -19.80
C GLY A 444 -17.01 7.43 -19.38
N THR A 445 -16.00 7.28 -20.23
CA THR A 445 -14.83 6.42 -19.96
C THR A 445 -13.75 7.20 -19.20
N GLY A 446 -13.15 6.57 -18.19
CA GLY A 446 -12.02 7.13 -17.46
C GLY A 446 -10.70 6.89 -18.21
N ASP A 447 -9.82 7.88 -18.25
CA ASP A 447 -8.41 7.70 -18.62
C ASP A 447 -7.50 8.25 -17.52
N PHE A 448 -7.72 7.76 -16.31
CA PHE A 448 -6.92 8.17 -15.16
C PHE A 448 -5.56 7.47 -15.16
N SER A 449 -4.62 8.05 -14.41
CA SER A 449 -3.35 7.46 -14.03
C SER A 449 -3.17 7.66 -12.54
N ILE A 450 -3.50 6.64 -11.76
CA ILE A 450 -3.53 6.78 -10.30
C ILE A 450 -2.12 6.73 -9.72
N ASP A 451 -1.81 7.55 -8.71
CA ASP A 451 -0.51 7.63 -8.06
C ASP A 451 -0.57 7.21 -6.58
N ALA A 452 -1.73 7.35 -5.95
CA ALA A 452 -1.95 6.93 -4.57
C ALA A 452 -3.43 6.58 -4.34
N VAL A 453 -3.68 5.68 -3.38
CA VAL A 453 -5.03 5.33 -2.95
C VAL A 453 -5.12 5.24 -1.43
N THR A 454 -6.29 5.51 -0.89
CA THR A 454 -6.62 5.27 0.52
C THR A 454 -8.08 4.85 0.66
N VAL A 455 -8.41 4.07 1.69
CA VAL A 455 -9.77 3.59 1.95
C VAL A 455 -10.20 4.02 3.34
N SER A 456 -11.31 4.74 3.42
CA SER A 456 -11.97 5.12 4.67
C SER A 456 -12.91 4.00 5.14
N ASN A 457 -12.93 3.76 6.44
CA ASN A 457 -13.91 2.91 7.08
C ASN A 457 -15.26 3.62 7.18
N GLN A 458 -16.32 3.03 6.61
CA GLN A 458 -17.67 3.57 6.75
C GLN A 458 -18.34 3.05 8.01
N TRP A 459 -19.04 3.95 8.71
CA TRP A 459 -19.77 3.64 9.94
C TRP A 459 -20.88 2.61 9.75
N ASP A 460 -21.50 2.56 8.56
CA ASP A 460 -22.60 1.64 8.25
C ASP A 460 -22.13 0.24 7.81
N GLN A 461 -20.81 0.03 7.72
CA GLN A 461 -20.18 -1.25 7.37
C GLN A 461 -20.68 -1.88 6.06
N LYS A 462 -21.14 -1.05 5.11
CA LYS A 462 -21.56 -1.53 3.77
C LYS A 462 -20.42 -1.58 2.76
N GLY A 463 -19.29 -0.95 3.06
CA GLY A 463 -18.13 -0.87 2.19
C GLY A 463 -17.16 0.21 2.64
N GLY A 464 -16.21 0.59 1.80
CA GLY A 464 -15.27 1.69 2.04
C GLY A 464 -15.56 2.92 1.18
N ILE A 465 -15.06 4.09 1.62
CA ILE A 465 -14.91 5.24 0.71
C ILE A 465 -13.49 5.18 0.17
N VAL A 466 -13.36 4.94 -1.13
CA VAL A 466 -12.07 4.86 -1.82
C VAL A 466 -11.72 6.21 -2.40
N TYR A 467 -10.55 6.72 -2.04
CA TYR A 467 -9.94 7.91 -2.61
C TYR A 467 -8.78 7.49 -3.49
N ALA A 468 -8.75 7.93 -4.75
CA ALA A 468 -7.70 7.63 -5.71
C ALA A 468 -7.15 8.94 -6.32
N TYR A 469 -5.86 9.21 -6.10
CA TYR A 469 -5.20 10.43 -6.57
C TYR A 469 -4.62 10.23 -7.97
N ASP A 470 -4.90 11.14 -8.89
CA ASP A 470 -4.24 11.28 -10.19
C ASP A 470 -3.35 12.53 -10.15
N ARG A 471 -2.03 12.34 -10.19
CA ARG A 471 -1.06 13.45 -10.12
C ARG A 471 -1.09 14.33 -11.35
N ASN A 472 -1.36 13.76 -12.53
CA ASN A 472 -1.33 14.49 -13.79
C ASN A 472 -2.49 15.48 -13.86
N LEU A 473 -3.67 15.05 -13.43
CA LEU A 473 -4.87 15.89 -13.37
C LEU A 473 -4.95 16.75 -12.10
N GLY A 474 -4.22 16.40 -11.04
CA GLY A 474 -4.27 17.09 -9.76
C GLY A 474 -5.59 16.87 -9.02
N LEU A 475 -6.21 15.71 -9.23
CA LEU A 475 -7.53 15.35 -8.71
C LEU A 475 -7.45 14.12 -7.81
N VAL A 476 -8.25 14.11 -6.75
CA VAL A 476 -8.59 12.89 -6.02
C VAL A 476 -10.01 12.49 -6.38
N LEU A 477 -10.17 11.28 -6.88
CA LEU A 477 -11.46 10.66 -7.19
C LEU A 477 -11.98 9.95 -5.94
N LYS A 478 -13.16 10.35 -5.45
CA LYS A 478 -13.84 9.74 -4.31
C LYS A 478 -14.95 8.82 -4.80
N PHE A 479 -14.93 7.58 -4.35
CA PHE A 479 -15.95 6.57 -4.60
C PHE A 479 -16.49 6.03 -3.28
N VAL A 480 -17.76 6.27 -2.98
CA VAL A 480 -18.45 5.61 -1.86
C VAL A 480 -18.97 4.27 -2.37
N ARG A 481 -18.45 3.17 -1.85
CA ARG A 481 -18.83 1.82 -2.29
C ARG A 481 -19.88 1.20 -1.38
N ASN A 482 -20.81 0.46 -1.99
CA ASN A 482 -21.71 -0.44 -1.29
C ASN A 482 -21.46 -1.87 -1.79
N GLU A 483 -20.72 -2.64 -1.00
CA GLU A 483 -20.32 -4.00 -1.34
C GLU A 483 -21.41 -5.04 -1.08
N ILE A 484 -22.52 -4.65 -0.43
CA ILE A 484 -23.72 -5.49 -0.36
C ILE A 484 -24.39 -5.56 -1.73
N THR A 485 -24.46 -4.43 -2.44
CA THR A 485 -25.01 -4.37 -3.81
C THR A 485 -23.95 -4.53 -4.89
N GLY A 486 -22.66 -4.36 -4.53
CA GLY A 486 -21.53 -4.41 -5.46
C GLY A 486 -21.37 -3.14 -6.31
N THR A 487 -21.93 -2.00 -5.89
CA THR A 487 -22.05 -0.80 -6.73
C THR A 487 -21.38 0.45 -6.14
N VAL A 488 -21.09 1.45 -6.99
CA VAL A 488 -20.74 2.82 -6.58
C VAL A 488 -22.01 3.54 -6.15
N ALA A 489 -22.08 3.90 -4.86
CA ALA A 489 -23.19 4.65 -4.31
C ALA A 489 -23.06 6.17 -4.55
N GLN A 490 -21.83 6.69 -4.56
CA GLN A 490 -21.55 8.11 -4.81
C GLN A 490 -20.16 8.28 -5.44
N PHE A 491 -20.05 9.26 -6.35
CA PHE A 491 -18.81 9.71 -6.95
C PHE A 491 -18.62 11.23 -6.80
N GLU A 492 -17.39 11.67 -6.52
CA GLU A 492 -17.02 13.09 -6.42
C GLU A 492 -15.55 13.29 -6.82
N PRO A 493 -15.23 14.15 -7.81
CA PRO A 493 -13.85 14.57 -8.06
C PRO A 493 -13.46 15.75 -7.15
N ILE A 494 -12.28 15.69 -6.54
CA ILE A 494 -11.78 16.67 -5.56
C ILE A 494 -10.46 17.26 -6.07
N PRO A 495 -10.39 18.57 -6.38
CA PRO A 495 -9.14 19.20 -6.80
C PRO A 495 -8.19 19.39 -5.61
N VAL A 496 -6.97 18.87 -5.74
CA VAL A 496 -5.90 18.96 -4.71
C VAL A 496 -4.55 19.45 -5.28
N GLY A 497 -4.39 19.47 -6.60
CA GLY A 497 -3.16 19.86 -7.30
C GLY A 497 -2.17 18.71 -7.48
N ASN A 498 -1.04 19.00 -8.14
CA ASN A 498 -0.14 17.98 -8.70
C ASN A 498 1.06 17.63 -7.79
N SER A 499 1.15 18.26 -6.61
CA SER A 499 2.29 18.14 -5.68
C SER A 499 1.95 17.37 -4.41
N VAL A 500 0.99 16.45 -4.46
CA VAL A 500 0.63 15.62 -3.31
C VAL A 500 1.61 14.47 -3.17
N ASP A 501 2.15 14.31 -1.95
CA ASP A 501 3.11 13.27 -1.60
C ASP A 501 2.41 11.98 -1.14
N ALA A 502 1.37 12.11 -0.31
CA ALA A 502 0.60 10.99 0.23
C ALA A 502 -0.83 11.42 0.57
N ILE A 503 -1.77 10.47 0.49
CA ILE A 503 -3.17 10.64 0.89
C ILE A 503 -3.56 9.64 1.98
N ALA A 504 -4.52 10.02 2.83
CA ALA A 504 -5.13 9.17 3.85
C ALA A 504 -6.60 9.57 4.04
N ALA A 505 -7.37 8.77 4.77
CA ALA A 505 -8.74 9.12 5.13
C ALA A 505 -9.05 8.71 6.57
N ASP A 506 -9.98 9.43 7.22
CA ASP A 506 -10.47 9.07 8.55
C ASP A 506 -11.78 8.27 8.47
N GLY A 507 -12.30 7.83 9.62
CA GLY A 507 -13.55 7.06 9.66
C GLY A 507 -14.84 7.89 9.62
N PHE A 508 -14.74 9.23 9.49
CA PHE A 508 -15.89 10.07 9.10
C PHE A 508 -16.02 10.14 7.58
N GLY A 509 -14.95 9.83 6.86
CA GLY A 509 -14.85 9.93 5.42
C GLY A 509 -14.18 11.21 4.94
N SER A 510 -13.52 11.99 5.80
CA SER A 510 -12.72 13.13 5.35
C SER A 510 -11.44 12.65 4.68
N LEU A 511 -11.01 13.36 3.63
CA LEU A 511 -9.76 13.10 2.91
C LEU A 511 -8.65 13.96 3.51
N TYR A 512 -7.48 13.37 3.68
CA TYR A 512 -6.26 14.06 4.09
C TYR A 512 -5.19 13.87 3.05
N PHE A 513 -4.41 14.92 2.77
CA PHE A 513 -3.31 14.83 1.83
C PHE A 513 -2.14 15.69 2.28
N SER A 514 -0.93 15.21 2.03
CA SER A 514 0.31 15.89 2.39
C SER A 514 1.01 16.47 1.18
N ARG A 515 1.65 17.64 1.36
CA ARG A 515 2.55 18.23 0.38
C ARG A 515 3.61 19.08 1.07
N THR A 516 4.76 19.22 0.43
CA THR A 516 5.75 20.23 0.84
C THR A 516 5.23 21.63 0.48
N VAL A 517 5.21 22.53 1.46
CA VAL A 517 4.81 23.94 1.30
C VAL A 517 5.99 24.81 1.65
N ALA A 518 6.29 25.77 0.78
CA ALA A 518 7.21 26.86 1.06
C ALA A 518 6.40 28.11 1.44
N ASP A 519 6.76 28.73 2.56
CA ASP A 519 6.15 29.94 3.08
C ASP A 519 7.22 31.02 3.32
N PRO A 520 7.24 32.11 2.51
CA PRO A 520 6.32 32.40 1.40
C PRO A 520 6.60 31.52 0.17
N ALA A 521 5.65 31.45 -0.76
CA ALA A 521 5.81 30.66 -1.99
C ALA A 521 7.00 31.17 -2.84
N PRO A 522 7.76 30.30 -3.53
CA PRO A 522 9.01 30.70 -4.18
C PRO A 522 8.83 31.78 -5.25
N ALA A 523 7.74 31.71 -6.02
CA ALA A 523 7.45 32.66 -7.10
C ALA A 523 7.13 34.09 -6.59
N THR A 524 6.70 34.23 -5.34
CA THR A 524 6.31 35.52 -4.73
C THR A 524 7.10 35.83 -3.47
N MET A 525 8.22 35.15 -3.27
CA MET A 525 8.97 35.20 -2.01
C MET A 525 9.43 36.61 -1.68
N LEU A 526 10.17 37.28 -2.58
CA LEU A 526 10.69 38.63 -2.33
C LEU A 526 9.57 39.66 -2.17
N SER A 527 8.48 39.58 -2.96
CA SER A 527 7.36 40.50 -2.81
C SER A 527 6.60 40.31 -1.49
N ASN A 528 6.50 39.08 -1.00
CA ASN A 528 5.91 38.79 0.31
C ASN A 528 6.82 39.29 1.44
N PHE A 529 8.13 39.10 1.32
CA PHE A 529 9.08 39.66 2.26
C PHE A 529 9.02 41.18 2.32
N GLU A 530 8.80 41.86 1.20
CA GLU A 530 8.68 43.33 1.16
C GLU A 530 7.33 43.85 1.67
N SER A 531 6.23 43.14 1.40
CA SER A 531 4.89 43.59 1.81
C SER A 531 4.55 43.25 3.26
N SER A 532 5.24 42.29 3.87
CA SER A 532 5.04 41.94 5.29
C SER A 532 6.37 41.61 5.99
N PRO A 533 7.32 42.56 6.09
CA PRO A 533 8.68 42.26 6.53
C PRO A 533 8.75 41.70 7.95
N ASN A 534 8.01 42.29 8.88
CA ASN A 534 7.98 41.87 10.27
C ASN A 534 7.49 40.43 10.49
N THR A 535 6.81 39.83 9.51
CA THR A 535 6.36 38.43 9.56
C THR A 535 7.50 37.46 9.27
N TYR A 536 8.44 37.85 8.40
CA TYR A 536 9.44 36.94 7.83
C TYR A 536 10.87 37.23 8.29
N ILE A 537 11.12 38.36 8.96
CA ILE A 537 12.42 38.63 9.56
C ILE A 537 12.64 37.64 10.72
N GLU A 538 13.57 36.71 10.54
CA GLU A 538 14.02 35.77 11.57
C GLU A 538 15.13 36.39 12.42
N ARG A 539 15.99 37.21 11.81
CA ARG A 539 17.16 37.76 12.46
C ARG A 539 17.60 39.08 11.86
N VAL A 540 18.18 39.94 12.68
CA VAL A 540 18.79 41.20 12.25
C VAL A 540 20.18 41.34 12.84
N ARG A 541 21.11 41.89 12.07
CA ARG A 541 22.51 42.11 12.48
C ARG A 541 23.00 43.46 11.98
N ALA A 542 23.82 44.14 12.78
CA ALA A 542 24.64 45.23 12.30
C ALA A 542 25.84 44.70 11.50
N LEU A 543 26.28 45.44 10.49
CA LEU A 543 27.50 45.16 9.75
C LEU A 543 28.66 45.92 10.40
N GLN A 544 29.86 45.33 10.35
CA GLN A 544 31.09 46.06 10.68
C GLN A 544 31.58 46.74 9.41
N THR A 545 31.59 48.07 9.42
CA THR A 545 32.02 48.87 8.27
C THR A 545 33.17 49.80 8.69
N ASP A 546 34.20 49.87 7.85
CA ASP A 546 35.41 50.65 8.14
C ASP A 546 35.19 52.16 7.94
N ASP A 547 34.11 52.54 7.24
CA ASP A 547 33.75 53.92 6.92
C ASP A 547 32.84 54.58 7.96
N GLY A 548 32.51 53.88 9.05
CA GLY A 548 31.61 54.36 10.10
C GLY A 548 30.14 54.41 9.67
N SER A 549 29.78 53.79 8.54
CA SER A 549 28.40 53.71 8.08
C SER A 549 27.55 52.86 9.04
N ASN A 550 26.40 53.40 9.44
CA ASN A 550 25.51 52.75 10.38
C ASN A 550 24.53 51.84 9.64
N GLU A 551 24.98 50.64 9.33
CA GLU A 551 24.25 49.72 8.46
C GLU A 551 24.09 48.33 9.06
N GLY A 552 23.15 47.57 8.51
CA GLY A 552 23.01 46.18 8.86
C GLY A 552 22.25 45.36 7.82
N VAL A 553 21.98 44.12 8.19
CA VAL A 553 21.29 43.13 7.37
C VAL A 553 20.18 42.48 8.20
N ALA A 554 18.99 42.42 7.61
CA ALA A 554 17.90 41.58 8.09
C ALA A 554 17.84 40.30 7.24
N PHE A 555 17.71 39.16 7.90
CA PHE A 555 17.55 37.84 7.32
C PHE A 555 16.07 37.49 7.31
N PHE A 556 15.56 37.25 6.12
CA PHE A 556 14.19 36.85 5.86
C PHE A 556 14.16 35.36 5.63
N GLU A 557 13.29 34.68 6.37
CA GLU A 557 13.17 33.23 6.37
C GLU A 557 12.02 32.79 5.46
N GLN A 558 12.34 31.90 4.51
CA GLN A 558 11.38 31.09 3.79
C GLN A 558 11.36 29.70 4.42
N LYS A 559 10.26 29.35 5.07
CA LYS A 559 10.10 28.06 5.75
C LYS A 559 9.61 27.01 4.76
N TYR A 560 10.21 25.84 4.80
CA TYR A 560 9.73 24.64 4.13
C TYR A 560 9.15 23.70 5.17
N SER A 561 7.90 23.30 4.95
CA SER A 561 7.18 22.41 5.85
C SER A 561 6.49 21.29 5.07
N LYS A 562 6.47 20.08 5.64
CA LYS A 562 5.51 19.06 5.20
C LYS A 562 4.18 19.35 5.87
N SER A 563 3.21 19.81 5.09
CA SER A 563 1.89 20.19 5.59
C SER A 563 0.84 19.18 5.14
N VAL A 564 -0.07 18.85 6.05
CA VAL A 564 -1.23 18.00 5.80
C VAL A 564 -2.48 18.88 5.75
N PHE A 565 -3.30 18.65 4.73
CA PHE A 565 -4.55 19.35 4.49
C PHE A 565 -5.70 18.37 4.67
N GLU A 566 -6.78 18.81 5.32
CA GLU A 566 -8.04 18.08 5.45
C GLU A 566 -9.04 18.66 4.46
N ARG A 567 -9.61 17.81 3.61
CA ARG A 567 -10.86 18.04 2.91
C ARG A 567 -11.99 17.42 3.73
N SER A 568 -12.69 18.27 4.48
CA SER A 568 -13.76 17.83 5.37
C SER A 568 -14.94 17.27 4.58
N VAL A 569 -15.46 16.11 5.00
CA VAL A 569 -16.66 15.52 4.39
C VAL A 569 -17.93 16.35 4.62
N TYR A 570 -17.97 17.14 5.71
CA TYR A 570 -19.15 17.91 6.10
C TYR A 570 -19.23 19.27 5.41
N THR A 571 -18.09 19.97 5.30
CA THR A 571 -18.10 21.38 4.88
C THR A 571 -17.75 21.60 3.43
N GLY A 572 -17.17 20.63 2.73
CA GLY A 572 -16.68 20.90 1.38
C GLY A 572 -15.29 21.53 1.33
N GLN A 573 -14.74 21.99 2.47
CA GLN A 573 -13.58 22.88 2.48
C GLN A 573 -12.26 22.16 2.72
N ILE A 574 -11.20 22.71 2.14
CA ILE A 574 -9.81 22.31 2.37
C ILE A 574 -9.17 23.28 3.36
N LYS A 575 -8.62 22.76 4.45
CA LYS A 575 -7.86 23.55 5.45
C LYS A 575 -6.57 22.85 5.83
N THR A 576 -5.58 23.60 6.27
CA THR A 576 -4.38 23.01 6.90
C THR A 576 -4.77 22.33 8.22
N ALA A 577 -4.41 21.07 8.38
CA ALA A 577 -4.76 20.25 9.54
C ALA A 577 -3.55 19.95 10.44
N GLY A 578 -2.33 20.01 9.90
CA GLY A 578 -1.09 19.87 10.65
C GLY A 578 0.14 20.12 9.79
N SER A 579 1.29 20.40 10.40
CA SER A 579 2.54 20.66 9.66
C SER A 579 3.78 20.26 10.46
N TYR A 580 4.80 19.77 9.76
CA TYR A 580 6.14 19.53 10.29
C TYR A 580 7.17 20.37 9.54
N HIS A 581 8.03 21.07 10.27
CA HIS A 581 9.08 21.91 9.69
C HIS A 581 10.24 21.06 9.18
N LEU A 582 10.58 21.20 7.90
CA LEU A 582 11.69 20.49 7.26
C LEU A 582 12.99 21.31 7.30
N GLY A 583 12.88 22.63 7.15
CA GLY A 583 14.03 23.52 7.15
C GLY A 583 13.69 24.85 6.50
N SER A 584 14.69 25.72 6.33
CA SER A 584 14.45 27.08 5.86
C SER A 584 15.51 27.54 4.88
N ASN A 585 15.09 28.36 3.91
CA ASN A 585 16.01 29.13 3.08
C ASN A 585 15.95 30.59 3.50
N PHE A 586 17.06 31.30 3.34
CA PHE A 586 17.18 32.66 3.83
C PHE A 586 17.58 33.60 2.71
N SER A 587 16.92 34.75 2.67
CA SER A 587 17.32 35.90 1.85
C SER A 587 17.73 37.04 2.77
N ALA A 588 18.70 37.82 2.35
CA ALA A 588 19.23 38.92 3.17
C ALA A 588 18.91 40.27 2.52
N ARG A 589 18.43 41.23 3.31
CA ARG A 589 18.17 42.60 2.88
C ARG A 589 18.96 43.59 3.72
N ARG A 590 19.67 44.51 3.08
CA ARG A 590 20.45 45.56 3.76
C ARG A 590 19.51 46.67 4.25
N TYR A 591 19.76 47.16 5.46
CA TYR A 591 19.15 48.38 5.98
C TYR A 591 20.25 49.39 6.32
N VAL A 592 19.88 50.67 6.28
CA VAL A 592 20.77 51.80 6.60
C VAL A 592 20.07 52.67 7.64
N LEU A 593 20.83 53.12 8.62
CA LEU A 593 20.42 54.07 9.63
C LEU A 593 21.15 55.41 9.44
N PRO A 594 20.57 56.52 9.91
CA PRO A 594 21.31 57.75 10.03
C PRO A 594 22.56 57.58 10.92
N PRO A 595 23.59 58.43 10.75
CA PRO A 595 24.75 58.44 11.64
C PRO A 595 24.35 58.52 13.12
N ASP A 596 25.08 57.81 13.98
CA ASP A 596 24.91 57.82 15.44
C ASP A 596 23.56 57.28 16.00
N VAL A 597 22.67 56.74 15.16
CA VAL A 597 21.38 56.18 15.58
C VAL A 597 21.46 54.69 15.88
N VAL A 598 21.33 54.27 17.13
CA VAL A 598 21.28 52.85 17.48
C VAL A 598 19.83 52.40 17.66
N ILE A 599 19.46 51.27 17.05
CA ILE A 599 18.15 50.65 17.23
C ILE A 599 18.26 49.23 17.80
N ASP A 600 17.20 48.77 18.44
CA ASP A 600 17.06 47.38 18.87
C ASP A 600 16.93 46.43 17.67
N LEU A 601 17.85 45.46 17.60
CA LEU A 601 17.96 44.45 16.54
C LEU A 601 17.08 43.22 16.78
N ALA A 602 16.15 43.26 17.73
CA ALA A 602 15.13 42.23 17.85
C ALA A 602 14.39 42.05 16.49
N PRO A 603 14.12 40.81 16.04
CA PRO A 603 13.41 40.58 14.77
C PRO A 603 11.97 41.12 14.77
N SER A 604 11.27 40.91 15.89
CA SER A 604 9.86 41.30 16.03
C SER A 604 9.66 42.80 15.89
N ASN A 605 8.81 43.24 14.96
CA ASN A 605 8.52 44.66 14.67
C ASN A 605 9.75 45.48 14.26
N PHE A 606 10.80 44.85 13.72
CA PHE A 606 12.04 45.52 13.35
C PHE A 606 11.81 46.65 12.33
N GLU A 607 11.03 46.41 11.27
CA GLU A 607 10.82 47.42 10.24
C GLU A 607 10.17 48.69 10.80
N SER A 608 9.19 48.54 11.68
CA SER A 608 8.54 49.69 12.31
C SER A 608 9.53 50.51 13.12
N ARG A 609 10.50 49.87 13.81
CA ARG A 609 11.59 50.57 14.51
C ARG A 609 12.57 51.22 13.55
N LEU A 610 12.95 50.52 12.48
CA LEU A 610 13.86 51.04 11.46
C LEU A 610 13.31 52.35 10.86
N LEU A 611 12.06 52.33 10.41
CA LEU A 611 11.42 53.51 9.80
C LEU A 611 11.22 54.64 10.82
N ALA A 612 10.84 54.32 12.06
CA ALA A 612 10.68 55.33 13.12
C ALA A 612 12.01 56.00 13.51
N ALA A 613 13.12 55.29 13.39
CA ALA A 613 14.46 55.81 13.60
C ALA A 613 15.03 56.58 12.39
N GLY A 614 14.23 56.78 11.33
CA GLY A 614 14.65 57.44 10.10
C GLY A 614 15.55 56.58 9.19
N GLY A 615 15.64 55.28 9.45
CA GLY A 615 16.34 54.34 8.59
C GLY A 615 15.52 53.88 7.39
N TRP A 616 16.16 53.20 6.45
CA TRP A 616 15.52 52.68 5.24
C TRP A 616 16.15 51.38 4.76
N TRP A 617 15.43 50.66 3.90
CA TRP A 617 15.94 49.46 3.21
C TRP A 617 16.80 49.86 2.01
N ALA A 618 18.04 49.34 1.94
CA ALA A 618 18.99 49.62 0.86
C ALA A 618 19.01 48.56 -0.26
N GLY A 619 18.25 47.48 -0.12
CA GLY A 619 18.05 46.47 -1.17
C GLY A 619 18.37 45.03 -0.76
N TRP A 620 18.01 44.08 -1.60
CA TRP A 620 18.29 42.66 -1.42
C TRP A 620 19.74 42.32 -1.79
N LEU A 621 20.37 41.46 -1.01
CA LEU A 621 21.71 40.96 -1.30
C LEU A 621 21.62 39.76 -2.26
N PRO A 622 22.54 39.65 -3.24
CA PRO A 622 22.59 38.51 -4.17
C PRO A 622 23.11 37.23 -3.50
N SER A 623 23.72 37.34 -2.33
CA SER A 623 24.21 36.22 -1.51
C SER A 623 24.23 36.61 -0.03
N ASN A 624 24.23 35.62 0.85
CA ASN A 624 24.35 35.86 2.29
C ASN A 624 25.75 36.42 2.61
N PRO A 625 25.87 37.45 3.46
CA PRO A 625 27.17 38.03 3.80
C PRO A 625 28.07 36.99 4.49
N GLY A 626 29.35 36.99 4.11
CA GLY A 626 30.36 36.10 4.70
C GLY A 626 30.63 36.42 6.17
N ALA A 627 31.20 35.45 6.89
CA ALA A 627 31.46 35.55 8.33
C ALA A 627 32.34 36.75 8.72
N GLU A 628 33.18 37.23 7.80
CA GLU A 628 34.12 38.34 8.02
C GLU A 628 33.44 39.72 8.03
N MET A 629 32.23 39.85 7.47
CA MET A 629 31.45 41.09 7.48
C MET A 629 30.49 41.20 8.68
N LEU A 630 30.48 40.19 9.56
CA LEU A 630 29.48 40.01 10.60
C LEU A 630 30.11 40.00 11.99
N VAL A 631 29.49 40.69 12.96
CA VAL A 631 29.90 40.61 14.38
C VAL A 631 29.66 39.18 14.89
N SER A 632 30.73 38.51 15.34
CA SER A 632 30.86 37.05 15.51
C SER A 632 29.80 36.36 16.40
N GLY A 633 29.48 35.08 16.09
CA GLY A 633 29.15 34.09 17.13
C GLY A 633 27.91 33.19 16.98
N GLN A 634 27.33 32.96 15.80
CA GLN A 634 26.15 32.08 15.66
C GLN A 634 26.24 31.14 14.45
N PRO A 635 25.70 29.90 14.56
CA PRO A 635 25.95 28.79 13.64
C PRO A 635 25.39 29.00 12.23
N PRO A 636 25.87 28.22 11.24
CA PRO A 636 25.47 28.32 9.85
C PRO A 636 23.97 28.07 9.65
N VAL A 637 23.45 28.78 8.66
CA VAL A 637 22.09 28.66 8.14
C VAL A 637 21.84 27.23 7.65
N VAL A 638 20.84 26.54 8.21
CA VAL A 638 20.40 25.22 7.70
C VAL A 638 19.54 25.45 6.48
N THR A 639 20.17 25.44 5.31
CA THR A 639 19.50 25.56 4.01
C THR A 639 18.74 24.27 3.70
N TYR A 640 17.47 24.36 3.33
CA TYR A 640 16.70 23.22 2.84
C TYR A 640 16.85 23.12 1.32
N ASP A 641 17.36 21.99 0.83
CA ASP A 641 17.32 21.67 -0.59
C ASP A 641 16.00 20.94 -0.93
N PRO A 642 15.10 21.55 -1.72
CA PRO A 642 13.89 20.87 -2.17
C PRO A 642 14.15 19.60 -2.99
N ALA A 643 15.33 19.46 -3.59
CA ALA A 643 15.73 18.25 -4.31
C ALA A 643 16.03 17.07 -3.36
N ASP A 644 16.38 17.34 -2.09
CA ASP A 644 16.62 16.34 -1.04
C ASP A 644 15.35 16.03 -0.22
N SER A 645 14.17 16.42 -0.72
CA SER A 645 12.89 16.11 -0.08
C SER A 645 12.77 14.60 0.14
N PRO A 646 12.25 14.14 1.30
CA PRO A 646 12.11 12.73 1.58
C PRO A 646 11.33 11.99 0.48
N ASN A 647 11.92 10.93 -0.06
CA ASN A 647 11.36 10.19 -1.20
C ASN A 647 10.26 9.21 -0.82
N HIS A 648 10.12 8.86 0.46
CA HIS A 648 9.11 7.93 0.93
C HIS A 648 8.38 8.52 2.13
N ILE A 649 7.18 9.04 1.83
CA ILE A 649 6.29 9.65 2.80
C ILE A 649 5.01 8.83 2.83
N GLU A 650 4.56 8.49 4.04
CA GLU A 650 3.26 7.87 4.23
C GLU A 650 2.46 8.63 5.28
N LEU A 651 1.16 8.70 5.06
CA LEU A 651 0.23 9.42 5.91
C LEU A 651 -0.69 8.41 6.58
N SER A 652 -0.81 8.48 7.90
CA SER A 652 -1.83 7.76 8.66
C SER A 652 -2.72 8.76 9.35
N VAL A 653 -4.01 8.48 9.31
CA VAL A 653 -5.02 9.19 10.09
C VAL A 653 -5.80 8.14 10.85
N ILE A 654 -6.13 8.40 12.12
CA ILE A 654 -7.00 7.49 12.87
C ILE A 654 -8.30 7.33 12.08
N ASN A 655 -8.55 6.10 11.64
CA ASN A 655 -9.60 5.73 10.70
C ASN A 655 -10.47 4.62 11.31
N VAL A 656 -11.26 4.98 12.31
CA VAL A 656 -12.21 4.04 12.91
C VAL A 656 -13.63 4.42 12.48
N PRO A 657 -14.42 3.45 11.99
CA PRO A 657 -15.77 3.74 11.52
C PRO A 657 -16.57 4.45 12.61
N THR A 658 -16.88 5.72 12.36
CA THR A 658 -17.48 6.62 13.34
C THR A 658 -18.74 7.21 12.72
N PRO A 659 -19.89 7.17 13.41
CA PRO A 659 -21.12 7.76 12.91
C PRO A 659 -20.93 9.23 12.52
N PRO A 660 -21.75 9.75 11.59
CA PRO A 660 -21.73 11.17 11.25
C PRO A 660 -21.91 12.01 12.52
N MET A 661 -21.11 13.08 12.64
CA MET A 661 -21.25 14.01 13.75
C MET A 661 -22.65 14.65 13.70
N PRO A 662 -23.53 14.47 14.72
CA PRO A 662 -24.84 15.09 14.70
C PRO A 662 -24.67 16.61 14.76
N ASN A 663 -25.45 17.33 13.96
CA ASN A 663 -25.56 18.78 14.08
C ASN A 663 -26.10 19.10 15.49
N ARG A 664 -25.46 20.05 16.17
CA ARG A 664 -25.90 20.53 17.48
C ARG A 664 -27.25 21.22 17.34
N PHE A 665 -28.16 21.02 18.29
CA PHE A 665 -29.34 21.88 18.37
C PHE A 665 -28.93 23.29 18.84
N GLU A 666 -29.64 24.32 18.37
CA GLU A 666 -29.34 25.73 18.65
C GLU A 666 -29.37 26.07 20.16
N ASP A 667 -30.13 25.29 20.94
CA ASP A 667 -30.31 25.43 22.39
C ASP A 667 -29.19 24.77 23.22
N GLY A 668 -28.19 24.16 22.55
CA GLY A 668 -27.11 23.43 23.22
C GLY A 668 -27.47 22.00 23.63
N SER A 669 -28.67 21.53 23.31
CA SER A 669 -29.07 20.13 23.45
C SER A 669 -28.18 19.21 22.59
N ARG A 670 -27.97 17.97 23.05
CA ARG A 670 -27.10 16.98 22.41
C ARG A 670 -27.91 15.74 22.03
N VAL A 671 -27.69 15.23 20.82
CA VAL A 671 -28.04 13.83 20.48
C VAL A 671 -26.78 13.01 20.70
N ASP A 672 -26.83 12.06 21.62
CA ASP A 672 -25.82 11.02 21.71
C ASP A 672 -26.16 9.93 20.67
N ILE A 673 -25.26 9.71 19.71
CA ILE A 673 -25.35 8.58 18.79
C ILE A 673 -24.30 7.57 19.24
N ALA A 674 -24.71 6.64 20.10
CA ALA A 674 -23.96 5.42 20.32
C ALA A 674 -23.96 4.63 19.00
N GLY A 675 -22.79 4.50 18.39
CA GLY A 675 -22.63 3.89 17.07
C GLY A 675 -23.29 2.51 17.00
N ALA A 676 -24.10 2.29 15.97
CA ALA A 676 -24.72 1.00 15.69
C ALA A 676 -23.65 0.01 15.19
N PHE A 677 -22.91 -0.60 16.11
CA PHE A 677 -22.22 -1.84 15.84
C PHE A 677 -23.22 -2.97 15.98
N MET A 678 -23.35 -3.84 14.98
CA MET A 678 -24.17 -5.06 15.12
C MET A 678 -23.65 -6.02 16.22
N SER A 679 -22.45 -5.77 16.78
CA SER A 679 -21.79 -6.66 17.76
C SER A 679 -20.62 -5.99 18.49
N TYR A 680 -20.88 -4.98 19.32
CA TYR A 680 -19.92 -4.53 20.34
C TYR A 680 -20.53 -4.76 21.73
N PRO A 681 -19.80 -5.33 22.71
CA PRO A 681 -20.23 -5.29 24.10
C PRO A 681 -20.17 -3.85 24.59
N VAL A 682 -21.33 -3.24 24.88
CA VAL A 682 -21.45 -1.93 25.56
C VAL A 682 -20.30 -1.76 26.55
N PRO A 683 -19.51 -0.66 26.50
CA PRO A 683 -18.43 -0.45 27.45
C PRO A 683 -18.95 -0.73 28.86
N SER A 684 -18.39 -1.74 29.52
CA SER A 684 -18.74 -1.99 30.92
C SER A 684 -18.42 -0.72 31.70
N SER A 685 -19.27 -0.41 32.68
CA SER A 685 -19.27 0.75 33.56
C SER A 685 -17.99 1.00 34.38
N ASP A 686 -16.86 0.37 34.03
CA ASP A 686 -15.62 0.35 34.79
C ASP A 686 -14.55 1.30 34.24
N SER A 687 -14.85 2.11 33.23
CA SER A 687 -14.06 3.34 33.00
C SER A 687 -14.61 4.44 33.89
N ASN A 688 -13.77 4.99 34.76
CA ASN A 688 -14.04 5.96 35.84
C ASN A 688 -14.70 7.31 35.44
N ASN A 689 -15.65 7.35 34.52
CA ASN A 689 -16.49 8.52 34.28
C ASN A 689 -17.77 8.40 35.11
N GLN A 690 -17.75 9.09 36.25
CA GLN A 690 -18.95 9.45 36.98
C GLN A 690 -19.90 10.23 36.07
N GLY A 691 -21.05 9.63 35.79
CA GLY A 691 -22.24 10.28 35.22
C GLY A 691 -23.43 9.40 35.61
N GLY A 692 -24.28 9.92 36.50
CA GLY A 692 -25.26 9.16 37.28
C GLY A 692 -26.09 8.15 36.47
N GLY A 693 -26.30 6.98 37.09
CA GLY A 693 -27.16 5.94 36.54
C GLY A 693 -28.57 6.44 36.27
N LEU A 694 -29.08 6.14 35.09
CA LEU A 694 -30.51 6.02 34.87
C LEU A 694 -30.83 4.54 34.70
N ALA A 695 -31.73 4.09 35.56
CA ALA A 695 -32.16 2.71 35.68
C ALA A 695 -32.76 2.18 34.37
N ALA A 696 -32.59 0.88 34.15
CA ALA A 696 -33.18 0.16 33.04
C ALA A 696 -34.72 0.24 33.10
N GLY A 697 -35.32 0.82 32.06
CA GLY A 697 -36.75 0.65 31.81
C GLY A 697 -37.46 1.86 31.23
N THR A 698 -37.15 2.25 29.98
CA THR A 698 -38.18 2.74 29.04
C THR A 698 -37.63 2.71 27.60
N LEU A 699 -37.88 1.61 26.89
CA LEU A 699 -37.85 1.57 25.42
C LEU A 699 -39.29 1.68 24.95
N LEU A 700 -39.62 2.78 24.25
CA LEU A 700 -40.59 2.83 23.17
C LEU A 700 -40.03 3.74 22.07
#